data_AF-A0A4Y5MV41-F1
#
_entry.id   AF-A0A4Y5MV41-F1
#
_cell.length_a   1.000
_cell.length_b   1.000
_cell.length_c   1.000
_cell.angle_alpha   90.00
_cell.angle_beta   90.00
_cell.angle_gamma   90.00
#
_symmetry.space_group_name_H-M   'P 1'
#
loop_
_entity.id
_entity.type
_entity.pdbx_description
1 polymer ?
#
loop_
_entity_poly.entity_id
_entity_poly.type
_entity_poly.pdbx_seq_one_letter_code
_entity_poly.pdbx_strand_id
1 'polypeptide(L)'
;MNSYLRIPKLNKFNELIDILNIRHGLKIDKHPIQLQDFNKDNWLAGFIYALKFLFKFFYNVEVLYFLAIILFTYFEYIELSSLYLMYVVPVRVSKSKPKKSSTLAEDEKICKDLVLWGTNLGSSLGNPRLTNVVRNMIKIPPFHYSVIVGLLLSDGWLTFSSNKNKNARLGFKQSLDRSTYVWIVFNILSHYCSNGPHLVTSTRAGKTHYALQIFTRSLPCFTELHSLFYPQGIKIIPMNIYNLLTPVAFAHLIMGDGSTRPTGGIMLHTNSYTIKDVVMLMNVLMIKYRLDCTMHMNEGKPKIFIRERSSVFLVPLIKPYFIPSLYYKLGVRLHKDQEYYLNLANKKKKLIGNSFIKNYTTLTYKGGDYNTFNKKNNESEKFDIAPYLAGLIEGKGIINGVRKNKKINNITPSYEIKFSRLDLPYVKILIEKVGYGKIKFCKNRDNVIWEISDNFSVFKLTCIICEHMRTPMYKSALQIINWFKDNSYTTPEIESDFPLLNQRLEALPLDFGNNSWLAGFIEGLGSFGIIFTKKEMDELGKITKKRKIGCRFRIEQRMFDPITNESYEPILKNIALFLGVNLTIVKRNTGKEYFNITAKSRESITIVKNYLNTYPLFSSKYLDYKDWEIVVDFILRQTHYDEDNFDLIEKLKNGMNNNRKNFNWAHLSKLGKTKKSQDLLEKNLKYNDIIVNSVSCNNLGSYLAGLFEGDGHIWIQKQKGKKTHNPRFCITFGLKNEALAKKLLSIIGSGFIRYKPKDNACVLVVSPVVGLKKIINLINGELRTPKIHQLYNLIDWLNKNHATNINKLPLNKNNLENNSWLSGFVDADGSFSVQYTKTEEGAKKRKISCRLRIEQRILDPVTNDSYFDILNEISLFLNCNLLTRTQKSTNNTYYTLAASSKVSLDIIINYFNKYPLFSSKYLDYKDWEKVAYLIINNEHYTEQGITTVEFVRSQMNTKRTEFNWDHLNGLY
;
A
#
# COMPACT_ATOMS: atom_id res chain seq x y z
N MET A 1 4.96 31.34 -42.35
CA MET A 1 4.35 32.40 -41.51
C MET A 1 3.11 32.99 -42.15
N ASN A 2 3.16 33.39 -43.43
CA ASN A 2 2.06 34.10 -44.11
C ASN A 2 0.71 33.34 -44.07
N SER A 3 0.71 32.02 -44.27
CA SER A 3 -0.49 31.17 -44.18
C SER A 3 -1.08 30.99 -42.76
N TYR A 4 -0.44 31.52 -41.72
CA TYR A 4 -0.82 31.31 -40.31
C TYR A 4 -1.18 32.61 -39.56
N LEU A 5 -1.25 33.75 -40.27
CA LEU A 5 -1.56 35.07 -39.72
C LEU A 5 -3.04 35.44 -39.96
N ARG A 6 -3.67 36.07 -38.95
CA ARG A 6 -5.09 36.53 -39.03
C ARG A 6 -5.21 37.94 -39.63
N ILE A 7 -6.39 38.27 -40.15
CA ILE A 7 -6.72 39.40 -41.05
C ILE A 7 -5.96 40.72 -40.77
N PRO A 8 -5.93 41.32 -39.55
CA PRO A 8 -5.24 42.60 -39.35
C PRO A 8 -3.71 42.50 -39.42
N LYS A 9 -3.16 41.34 -39.04
CA LYS A 9 -1.71 41.06 -39.03
C LYS A 9 -1.23 40.53 -40.38
N LEU A 10 -2.10 39.86 -41.14
CA LEU A 10 -1.82 39.42 -42.50
C LEU A 10 -1.64 40.62 -43.45
N ASN A 11 -2.44 41.68 -43.28
CA ASN A 11 -2.32 42.90 -44.09
C ASN A 11 -0.96 43.60 -43.89
N LYS A 12 -0.54 43.81 -42.63
CA LYS A 12 0.79 44.38 -42.32
C LYS A 12 1.94 43.49 -42.79
N PHE A 13 1.74 42.17 -42.78
CA PHE A 13 2.77 41.24 -43.23
C PHE A 13 2.87 41.20 -44.77
N ASN A 14 1.75 41.35 -45.48
CA ASN A 14 1.74 41.50 -46.92
C ASN A 14 2.33 42.85 -47.38
N GLU A 15 2.16 43.94 -46.62
CA GLU A 15 2.89 45.21 -46.86
C GLU A 15 4.41 45.05 -46.68
N LEU A 16 4.85 44.28 -45.68
CA LEU A 16 6.26 44.00 -45.49
C LEU A 16 6.83 43.18 -46.67
N ILE A 17 6.05 42.23 -47.20
CA ILE A 17 6.42 41.47 -48.40
C ILE A 17 6.57 42.40 -49.61
N ASP A 18 5.71 43.41 -49.78
CA ASP A 18 5.87 44.42 -50.84
C ASP A 18 7.18 45.18 -50.70
N ILE A 19 7.49 45.67 -49.50
CA ILE A 19 8.71 46.43 -49.23
C ILE A 19 9.95 45.58 -49.52
N LEU A 20 9.94 44.31 -49.12
CA LEU A 20 11.06 43.38 -49.34
C LEU A 20 11.22 43.01 -50.82
N ASN A 21 10.12 42.79 -51.55
CA ASN A 21 10.16 42.52 -52.98
C ASN A 21 10.69 43.74 -53.76
N ILE A 22 10.28 44.96 -53.38
CA ILE A 22 10.70 46.21 -54.02
C ILE A 22 12.17 46.55 -53.72
N ARG A 23 12.61 46.49 -52.44
CA ARG A 23 13.97 46.90 -52.07
C ARG A 23 15.05 45.88 -52.39
N HIS A 24 14.71 44.60 -52.38
CA HIS A 24 15.71 43.53 -52.48
C HIS A 24 15.49 42.60 -53.69
N GLY A 25 14.59 42.96 -54.62
CA GLY A 25 14.36 42.22 -55.85
C GLY A 25 13.80 40.81 -55.65
N LEU A 26 13.19 40.55 -54.49
CA LEU A 26 12.61 39.25 -54.13
C LEU A 26 11.26 39.06 -54.85
N LYS A 27 10.89 37.82 -55.17
CA LYS A 27 9.60 37.45 -55.78
C LYS A 27 8.79 36.58 -54.84
N ILE A 28 8.36 37.15 -53.72
CA ILE A 28 7.59 36.43 -52.69
C ILE A 28 6.10 36.69 -52.91
N ASP A 29 5.33 35.61 -53.13
CA ASP A 29 3.88 35.68 -53.34
C ASP A 29 3.09 35.99 -52.06
N LYS A 30 2.07 36.84 -52.18
CA LYS A 30 1.13 37.15 -51.09
C LYS A 30 0.06 36.06 -50.95
N HIS A 31 -0.34 35.78 -49.71
CA HIS A 31 -1.34 34.74 -49.43
C HIS A 31 -2.76 35.34 -49.32
N PRO A 32 -3.79 34.76 -49.97
CA PRO A 32 -5.16 35.25 -49.88
C PRO A 32 -5.80 34.95 -48.52
N ILE A 33 -6.74 35.82 -48.11
CA ILE A 33 -7.49 35.70 -46.85
C ILE A 33 -8.40 34.47 -46.92
N GLN A 34 -8.20 33.49 -46.03
CA GLN A 34 -9.11 32.36 -45.85
C GLN A 34 -9.72 32.36 -44.44
N LEU A 35 -11.03 32.10 -44.36
CA LEU A 35 -11.78 31.83 -43.12
C LEU A 35 -11.78 30.32 -42.87
N GLN A 36 -11.03 29.81 -41.88
CA GLN A 36 -11.05 28.39 -41.52
C GLN A 36 -10.86 28.10 -40.02
N ASP A 37 -11.26 26.86 -39.67
CA ASP A 37 -11.87 26.36 -38.43
C ASP A 37 -10.86 26.02 -37.29
N PHE A 38 -11.27 26.23 -36.03
CA PHE A 38 -10.39 26.33 -34.86
C PHE A 38 -9.85 25.01 -34.29
N ASN A 39 -10.37 23.85 -34.70
CA ASN A 39 -10.14 22.59 -33.99
C ASN A 39 -9.07 21.66 -34.58
N LYS A 40 -8.32 22.06 -35.63
CA LYS A 40 -7.38 21.13 -36.29
C LYS A 40 -5.92 21.55 -36.41
N ASP A 41 -5.54 22.81 -36.18
CA ASP A 41 -4.19 23.22 -36.57
C ASP A 41 -3.21 23.48 -35.41
N ASN A 42 -2.09 22.75 -35.48
CA ASN A 42 -0.89 22.80 -34.64
C ASN A 42 -0.11 24.13 -34.76
N TRP A 43 -0.80 25.25 -34.59
CA TRP A 43 -0.27 26.61 -34.73
C TRP A 43 0.95 26.87 -33.84
N LEU A 44 0.91 26.37 -32.60
CA LEU A 44 1.98 26.55 -31.63
C LEU A 44 3.26 25.78 -32.01
N ALA A 45 3.11 24.60 -32.61
CA ALA A 45 4.25 23.80 -33.06
C ALA A 45 4.95 24.43 -34.27
N GLY A 46 4.18 24.98 -35.22
CA GLY A 46 4.71 25.71 -36.37
C GLY A 46 5.43 27.01 -35.98
N PHE A 47 4.91 27.74 -34.99
CA PHE A 47 5.53 28.97 -34.47
C PHE A 47 6.87 28.69 -33.75
N ILE A 48 6.93 27.62 -32.95
CA ILE A 48 8.16 27.20 -32.26
C ILE A 48 9.22 26.71 -33.25
N TYR A 49 8.81 26.03 -34.33
CA TYR A 49 9.74 25.60 -35.38
C TYR A 49 10.32 26.78 -36.17
N ALA A 50 9.51 27.80 -36.46
CA ALA A 50 9.96 29.03 -37.12
C ALA A 50 10.93 29.83 -36.24
N LEU A 51 10.68 29.91 -34.92
CA LEU A 51 11.60 30.52 -33.95
C LEU A 51 12.94 29.79 -33.87
N LYS A 52 12.93 28.45 -33.85
CA LYS A 52 14.16 27.63 -33.89
C LYS A 52 14.94 27.79 -35.21
N PHE A 53 14.24 28.02 -36.32
CA PHE A 53 14.87 28.24 -37.63
C PHE A 53 15.52 29.64 -37.73
N LEU A 54 14.86 30.68 -37.21
CA LEU A 54 15.38 32.05 -37.17
C LEU A 54 16.61 32.20 -36.24
N PHE A 55 16.62 31.49 -35.11
CA PHE A 55 17.79 31.44 -34.21
C PHE A 55 19.04 30.81 -34.84
N LYS A 56 18.88 30.08 -35.94
CA LYS A 56 19.98 29.36 -36.60
C LYS A 56 20.68 30.17 -37.70
N PHE A 57 20.12 31.30 -38.14
CA PHE A 57 20.58 31.98 -39.37
C PHE A 57 20.95 33.47 -39.28
N PHE A 58 20.58 34.22 -38.22
CA PHE A 58 20.86 35.67 -38.20
C PHE A 58 21.57 36.15 -36.92
N TYR A 59 22.86 36.47 -37.05
CA TYR A 59 23.62 37.30 -36.10
C TYR A 59 23.64 38.74 -36.62
N ASN A 60 22.53 39.47 -36.52
CA ASN A 60 22.49 40.88 -36.90
C ASN A 60 21.63 41.71 -35.93
N VAL A 61 22.07 42.92 -35.62
CA VAL A 61 21.59 43.75 -34.49
C VAL A 61 20.12 44.14 -34.64
N GLU A 62 19.61 44.27 -35.86
CA GLU A 62 18.19 44.54 -36.12
C GLU A 62 17.27 43.36 -35.73
N VAL A 63 17.77 42.12 -35.80
CA VAL A 63 17.02 40.92 -35.38
C VAL A 63 16.97 40.81 -33.86
N LEU A 64 17.95 41.37 -33.14
CA LEU A 64 17.94 41.50 -31.68
C LEU A 64 16.88 42.51 -31.21
N TYR A 65 16.68 43.59 -31.95
CA TYR A 65 15.59 44.55 -31.69
C TYR A 65 14.22 43.91 -31.98
N PHE A 66 14.11 43.12 -33.04
CA PHE A 66 12.90 42.35 -33.35
C PHE A 66 12.63 41.24 -32.32
N LEU A 67 13.67 40.55 -31.84
CA LEU A 67 13.58 39.58 -30.75
C LEU A 67 13.25 40.24 -29.41
N ALA A 68 13.73 41.46 -29.16
CA ALA A 68 13.38 42.23 -27.97
C ALA A 68 11.90 42.65 -28.01
N ILE A 69 11.38 43.08 -29.17
CA ILE A 69 9.95 43.36 -29.34
C ILE A 69 9.11 42.07 -29.22
N ILE A 70 9.59 40.93 -29.74
CA ILE A 70 8.93 39.61 -29.59
C ILE A 70 9.00 39.12 -28.14
N LEU A 71 10.12 39.33 -27.43
CA LEU A 71 10.28 38.97 -26.02
C LEU A 71 9.48 39.91 -25.11
N PHE A 72 9.35 41.18 -25.46
CA PHE A 72 8.51 42.15 -24.75
C PHE A 72 7.03 41.83 -24.94
N THR A 73 6.62 41.45 -26.16
CA THR A 73 5.26 40.95 -26.43
C THR A 73 5.01 39.55 -25.87
N TYR A 74 6.05 38.71 -25.70
CA TYR A 74 5.97 37.41 -25.02
C TYR A 74 5.98 37.56 -23.49
N PHE A 75 6.62 38.58 -22.94
CA PHE A 75 6.52 38.95 -21.51
C PHE A 75 5.16 39.56 -21.21
N GLU A 76 4.62 40.43 -22.07
CA GLU A 76 3.21 40.82 -21.99
C GLU A 76 2.28 39.62 -22.18
N TYR A 77 2.62 38.61 -22.99
CA TYR A 77 1.83 37.37 -23.15
C TYR A 77 1.99 36.36 -22.00
N ILE A 78 3.13 36.36 -21.29
CA ILE A 78 3.34 35.57 -20.06
C ILE A 78 2.66 36.25 -18.88
N GLU A 79 2.71 37.59 -18.80
CA GLU A 79 1.84 38.34 -17.90
C GLU A 79 0.38 38.17 -18.29
N LEU A 80 0.00 38.11 -19.58
CA LEU A 80 -1.36 37.82 -20.04
C LEU A 80 -1.77 36.36 -19.89
N SER A 81 -0.86 35.38 -19.85
CA SER A 81 -1.18 33.94 -19.66
C SER A 81 -1.16 33.52 -18.19
N SER A 82 -0.35 34.19 -17.36
CA SER A 82 -0.53 34.20 -15.91
C SER A 82 -1.74 35.04 -15.50
N LEU A 83 -2.07 36.12 -16.23
CA LEU A 83 -3.38 36.78 -16.16
C LEU A 83 -4.49 35.93 -16.76
N TYR A 84 -4.28 35.05 -17.74
CA TYR A 84 -5.35 34.20 -18.31
C TYR A 84 -5.71 33.04 -17.38
N LEU A 85 -4.79 32.66 -16.48
CA LEU A 85 -5.09 31.83 -15.32
C LEU A 85 -5.70 32.64 -14.14
N MET A 86 -5.64 33.98 -14.16
CA MET A 86 -6.30 34.88 -13.20
C MET A 86 -7.57 35.56 -13.73
N TYR A 87 -7.83 35.54 -15.04
CA TYR A 87 -9.08 35.94 -15.68
C TYR A 87 -10.01 34.72 -15.66
N VAL A 88 -10.51 34.44 -14.46
CA VAL A 88 -11.95 34.20 -14.36
C VAL A 88 -12.58 35.39 -15.08
N VAL A 89 -13.20 35.15 -16.23
CA VAL A 89 -14.14 36.11 -16.82
C VAL A 89 -14.93 36.67 -15.65
N PRO A 90 -14.92 37.98 -15.36
CA PRO A 90 -15.98 38.53 -14.56
C PRO A 90 -17.21 38.25 -15.38
N VAL A 91 -17.94 37.19 -15.03
CA VAL A 91 -19.30 37.04 -15.47
C VAL A 91 -19.93 38.34 -14.97
N ARG A 92 -20.13 39.29 -15.88
CA ARG A 92 -21.22 40.25 -15.75
C ARG A 92 -22.44 39.35 -15.65
N VAL A 93 -22.73 38.94 -14.42
CA VAL A 93 -24.09 38.58 -14.04
C VAL A 93 -24.81 39.88 -14.34
N SER A 94 -25.52 39.90 -15.47
CA SER A 94 -26.58 40.86 -15.65
C SER A 94 -27.35 40.84 -14.34
N LYS A 95 -27.61 42.01 -13.76
CA LYS A 95 -28.46 42.12 -12.58
C LYS A 95 -29.88 41.70 -12.98
N SER A 96 -30.10 40.42 -13.27
CA SER A 96 -31.42 39.84 -13.19
C SER A 96 -31.70 39.72 -11.70
N LYS A 97 -32.57 40.61 -11.21
CA LYS A 97 -33.20 40.47 -9.89
C LYS A 97 -33.54 38.99 -9.68
N PRO A 98 -33.21 38.36 -8.55
CA PRO A 98 -33.70 37.02 -8.29
C PRO A 98 -35.23 37.11 -8.27
N LYS A 99 -35.87 36.56 -9.30
CA LYS A 99 -37.26 36.16 -9.24
C LYS A 99 -37.38 35.23 -8.03
N LYS A 100 -38.35 35.49 -7.15
CA LYS A 100 -38.84 34.47 -6.22
C LYS A 100 -39.20 33.25 -7.08
N SER A 101 -38.43 32.18 -7.00
CA SER A 101 -38.75 30.93 -7.69
C SER A 101 -38.54 29.78 -6.73
N SER A 102 -39.67 29.25 -6.30
CA SER A 102 -39.89 28.11 -5.41
C SER A 102 -39.54 26.76 -6.06
N THR A 103 -38.47 26.68 -6.85
CA THR A 103 -38.19 25.53 -7.72
C THR A 103 -36.72 25.13 -7.66
N LEU A 104 -36.26 24.69 -6.48
CA LEU A 104 -34.95 24.03 -6.29
C LEU A 104 -35.12 22.54 -5.93
N ALA A 105 -36.29 21.96 -6.21
CA ALA A 105 -36.64 20.59 -5.80
C ALA A 105 -36.68 19.56 -6.94
N GLU A 106 -36.41 19.92 -8.20
CA GLU A 106 -36.70 19.02 -9.33
C GLU A 106 -35.49 18.46 -10.10
N ASP A 107 -34.26 18.98 -9.91
CA ASP A 107 -33.06 18.46 -10.60
C ASP A 107 -32.17 17.55 -9.74
N GLU A 108 -32.61 17.15 -8.54
CA GLU A 108 -31.92 16.13 -7.73
C GLU A 108 -32.26 14.71 -8.23
N LYS A 109 -31.91 14.40 -9.48
CA LYS A 109 -31.95 13.01 -9.96
C LYS A 109 -30.68 12.61 -10.71
N ILE A 110 -30.00 11.65 -10.06
CA ILE A 110 -29.02 10.68 -10.59
C ILE A 110 -27.58 11.19 -10.67
N CYS A 111 -27.00 11.51 -9.50
CA CYS A 111 -25.63 11.07 -9.23
C CYS A 111 -25.72 9.83 -8.33
N LYS A 112 -25.56 8.64 -8.92
CA LYS A 112 -25.54 7.35 -8.21
C LYS A 112 -24.12 6.88 -7.88
N ASP A 113 -23.11 7.67 -8.24
CA ASP A 113 -21.72 7.33 -7.99
C ASP A 113 -21.39 7.51 -6.52
N LEU A 114 -21.04 6.41 -5.87
CA LEU A 114 -20.49 6.41 -4.51
C LEU A 114 -19.06 6.98 -4.58
N VAL A 115 -18.93 8.29 -4.34
CA VAL A 115 -17.63 8.96 -4.32
C VAL A 115 -17.14 9.11 -2.89
N LEU A 116 -15.92 8.66 -2.63
CA LEU A 116 -15.28 8.69 -1.32
C LEU A 116 -15.16 10.16 -0.83
N TRP A 117 -15.79 10.49 0.30
CA TRP A 117 -15.79 11.87 0.83
C TRP A 117 -14.35 12.38 0.98
N GLY A 118 -13.99 13.42 0.21
CA GLY A 118 -12.66 14.03 0.24
C GLY A 118 -11.80 13.80 -1.01
N THR A 119 -12.16 12.88 -1.92
CA THR A 119 -11.43 12.63 -3.18
C THR A 119 -11.95 13.46 -4.35
N ASN A 120 -13.11 14.10 -4.19
CA ASN A 120 -13.78 14.96 -5.18
C ASN A 120 -13.79 16.44 -4.78
N LEU A 121 -12.95 16.85 -3.83
CA LEU A 121 -12.87 18.24 -3.40
C LEU A 121 -12.17 19.09 -4.47
N GLY A 122 -12.96 19.72 -5.34
CA GLY A 122 -12.47 20.73 -6.29
C GLY A 122 -12.14 22.06 -5.60
N SER A 123 -11.29 22.87 -6.23
CA SER A 123 -10.98 24.23 -5.75
C SER A 123 -12.24 25.10 -5.70
N SER A 124 -12.43 25.89 -4.62
CA SER A 124 -13.52 26.88 -4.52
C SER A 124 -13.06 28.32 -4.78
N LEU A 125 -11.91 28.45 -5.44
CA LEU A 125 -11.32 29.72 -5.82
C LEU A 125 -12.25 30.48 -6.78
N GLY A 126 -12.56 31.73 -6.44
CA GLY A 126 -13.49 32.57 -7.23
C GLY A 126 -14.98 32.26 -7.02
N ASN A 127 -15.36 31.22 -6.27
CA ASN A 127 -16.78 30.94 -5.98
C ASN A 127 -17.40 32.08 -5.15
N PRO A 128 -18.70 32.41 -5.39
CA PRO A 128 -19.41 33.44 -4.65
C PRO A 128 -19.50 33.13 -3.15
N ARG A 129 -20.06 34.07 -2.38
CA ARG A 129 -20.25 33.89 -0.95
C ARG A 129 -21.16 32.68 -0.69
N LEU A 130 -20.64 31.69 0.03
CA LEU A 130 -21.39 30.47 0.37
C LEU A 130 -22.60 30.81 1.25
N THR A 131 -23.73 30.14 1.01
CA THR A 131 -24.92 30.24 1.86
C THR A 131 -24.66 29.67 3.26
N ASN A 132 -25.50 30.00 4.24
CA ASN A 132 -25.35 29.43 5.59
C ASN A 132 -25.47 27.89 5.59
N VAL A 133 -26.39 27.36 4.78
CA VAL A 133 -26.62 25.91 4.64
C VAL A 133 -25.36 25.22 4.11
N VAL A 134 -24.80 25.70 2.99
CA VAL A 134 -23.57 25.12 2.40
C VAL A 134 -22.40 25.22 3.38
N ARG A 135 -22.26 26.34 4.10
CA ARG A 135 -21.20 26.49 5.12
C ARG A 135 -21.31 25.45 6.24
N ASN A 136 -22.53 25.09 6.66
CA ASN A 136 -22.75 24.08 7.71
C ASN A 136 -22.55 22.64 7.20
N MET A 137 -22.73 22.40 5.90
CA MET A 137 -22.51 21.08 5.27
C MET A 137 -21.03 20.77 5.05
N ILE A 138 -20.17 21.79 4.90
CA ILE A 138 -18.74 21.59 4.67
C ILE A 138 -18.08 21.01 5.93
N LYS A 139 -17.58 19.77 5.81
CA LYS A 139 -16.79 19.08 6.84
C LYS A 139 -15.37 18.78 6.33
N ILE A 140 -14.43 18.62 7.26
CA ILE A 140 -13.02 18.39 6.94
C ILE A 140 -12.76 16.88 6.89
N PRO A 141 -12.32 16.32 5.74
CA PRO A 141 -11.95 14.90 5.65
C PRO A 141 -10.73 14.55 6.51
N PRO A 142 -10.55 13.28 6.92
CA PRO A 142 -9.49 12.86 7.85
C PRO A 142 -8.05 13.26 7.44
N PHE A 143 -7.72 13.17 6.15
CA PHE A 143 -6.41 13.57 5.65
C PHE A 143 -6.18 15.09 5.81
N HIS A 144 -7.11 15.90 5.33
CA HIS A 144 -7.06 17.36 5.45
C HIS A 144 -7.03 17.80 6.91
N TYR A 145 -7.82 17.13 7.76
CA TYR A 145 -7.86 17.35 9.20
C TYR A 145 -6.48 17.13 9.81
N SER A 146 -5.79 16.05 9.44
CA SER A 146 -4.42 15.79 9.89
C SER A 146 -3.41 16.84 9.43
N VAL A 147 -3.50 17.28 8.17
CA VAL A 147 -2.66 18.39 7.66
C VAL A 147 -2.89 19.65 8.48
N ILE A 148 -4.15 20.03 8.69
CA ILE A 148 -4.54 21.22 9.46
C ILE A 148 -4.04 21.12 10.91
N VAL A 149 -4.20 19.97 11.57
CA VAL A 149 -3.65 19.74 12.92
C VAL A 149 -2.14 19.95 12.94
N GLY A 150 -1.39 19.40 11.97
CA GLY A 150 0.06 19.60 11.91
C GLY A 150 0.47 21.05 11.69
N LEU A 151 -0.27 21.79 10.86
CA LEU A 151 -0.10 23.23 10.70
C LEU A 151 -0.42 23.97 12.00
N LEU A 152 -1.50 23.60 12.70
CA LEU A 152 -1.84 24.18 13.99
C LEU A 152 -0.85 23.83 15.08
N LEU A 153 -0.13 22.72 15.02
CA LEU A 153 0.94 22.47 15.99
C LEU A 153 2.21 23.29 15.70
N SER A 154 2.32 23.85 14.48
CA SER A 154 3.42 24.68 13.98
C SER A 154 2.96 26.12 13.67
N ASP A 155 3.30 26.66 12.50
CA ASP A 155 3.12 28.06 12.08
C ASP A 155 1.69 28.46 11.68
N GLY A 156 0.74 27.52 11.71
CA GLY A 156 -0.67 27.77 11.42
C GLY A 156 -1.43 28.36 12.61
N TRP A 157 -2.45 29.17 12.35
CA TRP A 157 -3.33 29.73 13.39
C TRP A 157 -4.78 29.78 12.95
N LEU A 158 -5.69 29.82 13.92
CA LEU A 158 -7.11 30.06 13.70
C LEU A 158 -7.47 31.45 14.19
N THR A 159 -8.33 32.15 13.46
CA THR A 159 -8.76 33.50 13.84
C THR A 159 -10.16 33.79 13.33
N PHE A 160 -10.90 34.67 14.02
CA PHE A 160 -12.13 35.25 13.52
C PHE A 160 -11.79 36.49 12.70
N SER A 161 -12.38 36.64 11.51
CA SER A 161 -12.06 37.76 10.61
C SER A 161 -12.48 39.14 11.18
N SER A 162 -13.38 39.17 12.16
CA SER A 162 -13.78 40.35 12.93
C SER A 162 -14.57 39.89 14.16
N ASN A 163 -14.76 40.78 15.14
CA ASN A 163 -15.57 40.52 16.35
C ASN A 163 -17.04 40.17 16.03
N LYS A 164 -17.52 40.47 14.82
CA LYS A 164 -18.88 40.17 14.36
C LYS A 164 -18.99 38.83 13.61
N ASN A 165 -17.86 38.22 13.24
CA ASN A 165 -17.86 36.98 12.45
C ASN A 165 -17.95 35.76 13.36
N LYS A 166 -18.98 34.94 13.17
CA LYS A 166 -19.28 33.78 14.01
C LYS A 166 -18.33 32.59 13.78
N ASN A 167 -17.62 32.56 12.64
CA ASN A 167 -16.81 31.41 12.24
C ASN A 167 -15.32 31.74 12.12
N ALA A 168 -14.48 30.83 12.61
CA ALA A 168 -13.03 30.92 12.47
C ALA A 168 -12.57 30.59 11.04
N ARG A 169 -11.39 31.09 10.68
CA ARG A 169 -10.64 30.74 9.46
C ARG A 169 -9.22 30.31 9.82
N LEU A 170 -8.64 29.43 9.02
CA LEU A 170 -7.25 29.00 9.12
C LEU A 170 -6.36 29.97 8.35
N GLY A 171 -5.32 30.47 9.02
CA GLY A 171 -4.20 31.19 8.43
C GLY A 171 -2.93 30.35 8.45
N PHE A 172 -2.15 30.43 7.38
CA PHE A 172 -0.82 29.84 7.32
C PHE A 172 0.11 30.75 6.52
N LYS A 173 1.33 30.96 7.02
CA LYS A 173 2.31 31.88 6.44
C LYS A 173 3.70 31.30 6.54
N GLN A 174 4.48 31.43 5.48
CA GLN A 174 5.92 31.10 5.47
C GLN A 174 6.69 32.12 4.62
N SER A 175 7.99 32.24 4.87
CA SER A 175 8.92 33.05 4.06
C SER A 175 9.03 32.54 2.61
N LEU A 176 9.51 33.40 1.70
CA LEU A 176 9.58 33.07 0.27
C LEU A 176 10.47 31.86 -0.06
N ASP A 177 11.53 31.62 0.71
CA ASP A 177 12.39 30.42 0.59
C ASP A 177 11.63 29.11 0.87
N ARG A 178 10.45 29.20 1.50
CA ARG A 178 9.53 28.09 1.79
C ARG A 178 8.23 28.19 1.00
N SER A 179 8.19 29.01 -0.06
CA SER A 179 7.00 29.22 -0.91
C SER A 179 6.43 27.91 -1.47
N THR A 180 7.27 26.93 -1.83
CA THR A 180 6.84 25.59 -2.27
C THR A 180 5.94 24.91 -1.23
N TYR A 181 6.23 25.07 0.06
CA TYR A 181 5.39 24.51 1.12
C TYR A 181 4.03 25.19 1.19
N VAL A 182 3.98 26.52 1.06
CA VAL A 182 2.72 27.28 1.04
C VAL A 182 1.84 26.87 -0.14
N TRP A 183 2.41 26.68 -1.32
CA TRP A 183 1.69 26.25 -2.51
C TRP A 183 1.14 24.82 -2.39
N ILE A 184 1.91 23.90 -1.82
CA ILE A 184 1.44 22.51 -1.60
C ILE A 184 0.30 22.49 -0.58
N VAL A 185 0.44 23.22 0.53
CA VAL A 185 -0.63 23.37 1.53
C VAL A 185 -1.86 24.03 0.91
N PHE A 186 -1.68 25.05 0.08
CA PHE A 186 -2.78 25.69 -0.65
C PHE A 186 -3.50 24.70 -1.56
N ASN A 187 -2.80 23.88 -2.32
CA ASN A 187 -3.42 22.91 -3.23
C ASN A 187 -4.28 21.91 -2.44
N ILE A 188 -3.77 21.42 -1.31
CA ILE A 188 -4.53 20.54 -0.40
C ILE A 188 -5.75 21.26 0.17
N LEU A 189 -5.63 22.54 0.54
CA LEU A 189 -6.70 23.29 1.21
C LEU A 189 -7.56 24.16 0.27
N SER A 190 -7.34 24.09 -1.05
CA SER A 190 -7.92 25.00 -2.05
C SER A 190 -9.45 24.97 -2.05
N HIS A 191 -10.05 23.83 -1.71
CA HIS A 191 -11.49 23.68 -1.51
C HIS A 191 -12.06 24.63 -0.44
N TYR A 192 -11.27 24.99 0.56
CA TYR A 192 -11.67 25.88 1.64
C TYR A 192 -11.28 27.35 1.40
N CYS A 193 -10.55 27.66 0.33
CA CYS A 193 -9.99 28.99 0.08
C CYS A 193 -10.86 29.76 -0.92
N SER A 194 -11.10 31.05 -0.66
CA SER A 194 -11.72 31.93 -1.66
C SER A 194 -10.70 32.54 -2.63
N ASN A 195 -9.45 32.68 -2.17
CA ASN A 195 -8.34 33.31 -2.88
C ASN A 195 -7.09 32.45 -2.79
N GLY A 196 -6.15 32.67 -3.72
CA GLY A 196 -4.84 32.03 -3.71
C GLY A 196 -3.89 32.58 -2.64
N PRO A 197 -2.68 32.00 -2.51
CA PRO A 197 -1.61 32.58 -1.70
C PRO A 197 -1.29 34.00 -2.17
N HIS A 198 -1.11 34.92 -1.23
CA HIS A 198 -0.73 36.30 -1.53
C HIS A 198 0.58 36.68 -0.85
N LEU A 199 1.32 37.57 -1.49
CA LEU A 199 2.58 38.10 -0.98
C LEU A 199 2.30 39.08 0.15
N VAL A 200 3.01 38.90 1.27
CA VAL A 200 2.99 39.82 2.41
C VAL A 200 4.40 40.27 2.75
N THR A 201 4.53 41.56 3.02
CA THR A 201 5.80 42.19 3.41
C THR A 201 5.75 42.57 4.88
N SER A 202 6.83 42.30 5.62
CA SER A 202 6.99 42.77 6.99
C SER A 202 8.38 43.34 7.21
N THR A 203 8.47 44.49 7.86
CA THR A 203 9.74 45.11 8.24
C THR A 203 10.08 44.69 9.68
N ARG A 204 11.22 44.03 9.88
CA ARG A 204 11.75 43.69 11.21
C ARG A 204 13.20 44.14 11.28
N ALA A 205 13.56 44.89 12.33
CA ALA A 205 14.91 45.42 12.54
C ALA A 205 15.51 46.08 11.27
N GLY A 206 14.73 46.93 10.59
CA GLY A 206 15.15 47.64 9.37
C GLY A 206 15.27 46.80 8.10
N LYS A 207 15.05 45.47 8.15
CA LYS A 207 15.07 44.59 6.98
C LYS A 207 13.66 44.22 6.53
N THR A 208 13.41 44.33 5.23
CA THR A 208 12.16 43.90 4.58
C THR A 208 12.19 42.40 4.35
N HIS A 209 11.23 41.68 4.93
CA HIS A 209 11.04 40.25 4.74
C HIS A 209 9.78 40.01 3.90
N TYR A 210 9.89 39.08 2.96
CA TYR A 210 8.82 38.67 2.07
C TYR A 210 8.34 37.26 2.44
N ALA A 211 7.02 37.08 2.48
CA ALA A 211 6.38 35.82 2.81
C ALA A 211 5.14 35.57 1.95
N LEU A 212 4.75 34.32 1.78
CA LEU A 212 3.45 33.94 1.22
C LEU A 212 2.50 33.56 2.34
N GLN A 213 1.27 34.03 2.23
CA GLN A 213 0.21 33.78 3.19
C GLN A 213 -1.05 33.23 2.51
N ILE A 214 -1.69 32.27 3.16
CA ILE A 214 -2.99 31.73 2.77
C ILE A 214 -4.01 31.92 3.89
N PHE A 215 -5.27 32.14 3.50
CA PHE A 215 -6.41 32.10 4.40
C PHE A 215 -7.52 31.26 3.79
N THR A 216 -8.11 30.40 4.63
CA THR A 216 -9.37 29.75 4.27
C THR A 216 -10.55 30.69 4.49
N ARG A 217 -11.72 30.29 3.98
CA ARG A 217 -13.02 30.91 4.30
C ARG A 217 -13.33 30.71 5.79
N SER A 218 -14.08 31.63 6.38
CA SER A 218 -14.62 31.47 7.72
C SER A 218 -15.72 30.40 7.75
N LEU A 219 -15.42 29.21 8.27
CA LEU A 219 -16.30 28.04 8.24
C LEU A 219 -16.54 27.44 9.64
N PRO A 220 -17.72 26.83 9.91
CA PRO A 220 -18.03 26.17 11.18
C PRO A 220 -17.02 25.09 11.56
N CYS A 221 -16.54 24.28 10.61
CA CYS A 221 -15.56 23.22 10.86
C CYS A 221 -14.21 23.73 11.38
N PHE A 222 -13.80 24.95 11.00
CA PHE A 222 -12.63 25.60 11.59
C PHE A 222 -12.91 26.18 12.98
N THR A 223 -14.18 26.44 13.31
CA THR A 223 -14.62 26.92 14.63
C THR A 223 -14.61 25.79 15.65
N GLU A 224 -14.97 24.58 15.24
CA GLU A 224 -14.79 23.36 16.03
C GLU A 224 -13.30 23.18 16.41
N LEU A 225 -12.39 23.31 15.44
CA LEU A 225 -10.94 23.28 15.68
C LEU A 225 -10.45 24.45 16.55
N HIS A 226 -11.03 25.65 16.38
CA HIS A 226 -10.66 26.81 17.18
C HIS A 226 -11.03 26.58 18.64
N SER A 227 -12.21 26.03 18.91
CA SER A 227 -12.67 25.71 20.27
C SER A 227 -11.75 24.70 20.96
N LEU A 228 -11.14 23.80 20.19
CA LEU A 228 -10.22 22.79 20.69
C LEU A 228 -8.81 23.34 20.98
N PHE A 229 -8.26 24.16 20.08
CA PHE A 229 -6.90 24.70 20.19
C PHE A 229 -6.81 26.04 20.93
N TYR A 230 -7.92 26.78 21.06
CA TYR A 230 -7.98 28.12 21.65
C TYR A 230 -9.15 28.26 22.64
N PRO A 231 -9.30 27.39 23.65
CA PRO A 231 -10.44 27.43 24.57
C PRO A 231 -10.53 28.75 25.36
N GLN A 232 -9.41 29.45 25.55
CA GLN A 232 -9.31 30.75 26.22
C GLN A 232 -8.72 31.83 25.30
N GLY A 233 -8.81 31.65 23.98
CA GLY A 233 -8.17 32.54 22.99
C GLY A 233 -6.64 32.41 22.90
N ILE A 234 -6.01 31.64 23.79
CA ILE A 234 -4.59 31.28 23.76
C ILE A 234 -4.46 29.88 23.16
N LYS A 235 -3.48 29.73 22.25
CA LYS A 235 -3.18 28.47 21.57
C LYS A 235 -2.59 27.45 22.55
N ILE A 236 -3.22 26.29 22.70
CA ILE A 236 -2.76 25.19 23.56
C ILE A 236 -2.56 23.90 22.76
N ILE A 237 -1.94 22.90 23.39
CA ILE A 237 -1.96 21.53 22.88
C ILE A 237 -3.20 20.84 23.51
N PRO A 238 -4.16 20.33 22.73
CA PRO A 238 -5.40 19.79 23.28
C PRO A 238 -5.19 18.44 23.97
N MET A 239 -6.03 18.10 24.95
CA MET A 239 -5.90 16.85 25.73
C MET A 239 -6.02 15.57 24.88
N ASN A 240 -6.73 15.61 23.76
CA ASN A 240 -6.87 14.50 22.82
C ASN A 240 -5.74 14.45 21.78
N ILE A 241 -4.61 15.16 21.98
CA ILE A 241 -3.47 15.20 21.06
C ILE A 241 -2.91 13.81 20.70
N TYR A 242 -3.07 12.81 21.57
CA TYR A 242 -2.74 11.41 21.25
C TYR A 242 -3.45 10.92 19.98
N ASN A 243 -4.71 11.28 19.79
CA ASN A 243 -5.48 10.89 18.61
C ASN A 243 -5.16 11.79 17.40
N LEU A 244 -4.99 13.09 17.65
CA LEU A 244 -4.80 14.10 16.60
C LEU A 244 -3.42 14.05 15.93
N LEU A 245 -2.37 13.66 16.67
CA LEU A 245 -1.01 13.57 16.14
C LEU A 245 -0.86 12.30 15.31
N THR A 246 -1.31 12.33 14.06
CA THR A 246 -1.12 11.29 13.04
C THR A 246 0.24 11.46 12.35
N PRO A 247 0.75 10.46 11.58
CA PRO A 247 2.00 10.64 10.84
C PRO A 247 1.99 11.85 9.89
N VAL A 248 0.84 12.17 9.30
CA VAL A 248 0.64 13.37 8.47
C VAL A 248 0.74 14.64 9.30
N ALA A 249 0.03 14.70 10.44
CA ALA A 249 0.09 15.85 11.34
C ALA A 249 1.51 16.08 11.87
N PHE A 250 2.21 14.99 12.21
CA PHE A 250 3.58 15.07 12.70
C PHE A 250 4.57 15.50 11.60
N ALA A 251 4.37 15.06 10.35
CA ALA A 251 5.16 15.56 9.22
C ALA A 251 5.01 17.07 9.05
N HIS A 252 3.78 17.59 9.08
CA HIS A 252 3.50 19.02 8.95
C HIS A 252 4.00 19.84 10.16
N LEU A 253 3.97 19.28 11.37
CA LEU A 253 4.59 19.87 12.56
C LEU A 253 6.10 20.09 12.36
N ILE A 254 6.82 19.06 11.89
CA ILE A 254 8.27 19.16 11.64
C ILE A 254 8.56 20.08 10.44
N MET A 255 7.79 19.99 9.35
CA MET A 255 7.98 20.86 8.19
C MET A 255 7.80 22.34 8.51
N GLY A 256 6.80 22.70 9.33
CA GLY A 256 6.60 24.05 9.81
C GLY A 256 7.74 24.47 10.75
N ASP A 257 7.80 23.86 11.93
CA ASP A 257 8.54 24.41 13.08
C ASP A 257 9.66 23.48 13.60
N GLY A 258 10.05 22.49 12.81
CA GLY A 258 11.18 21.60 13.10
C GLY A 258 12.51 22.17 12.61
N SER A 259 13.59 21.83 13.32
CA SER A 259 14.97 22.04 12.89
C SER A 259 15.86 20.84 13.25
N THR A 260 17.05 20.77 12.68
CA THR A 260 18.02 19.69 12.95
C THR A 260 19.19 20.25 13.75
N ARG A 261 19.69 19.52 14.76
CA ARG A 261 20.93 19.91 15.46
C ARG A 261 22.17 19.45 14.69
N PRO A 262 23.32 20.15 14.82
CA PRO A 262 24.61 19.69 14.27
C PRO A 262 25.03 18.30 14.77
N THR A 263 24.55 17.91 15.94
CA THR A 263 24.79 16.60 16.57
C THR A 263 23.90 15.47 16.05
N GLY A 264 22.99 15.76 15.11
CA GLY A 264 21.87 14.88 14.76
C GLY A 264 20.68 15.07 15.70
N GLY A 265 19.53 14.51 15.33
CA GLY A 265 18.25 14.64 16.02
C GLY A 265 17.39 15.81 15.54
N ILE A 266 16.09 15.74 15.85
CA ILE A 266 15.07 16.72 15.44
C ILE A 266 14.74 17.60 16.64
N MET A 267 14.77 18.91 16.47
CA MET A 267 14.32 19.90 17.44
C MET A 267 12.96 20.45 17.02
N LEU A 268 11.94 20.31 17.87
CA LEU A 268 10.64 20.94 17.69
C LEU A 268 10.60 22.24 18.49
N HIS A 269 10.30 23.35 17.81
CA HIS A 269 10.29 24.69 18.40
C HIS A 269 8.98 24.99 19.16
N THR A 270 8.70 24.27 20.24
CA THR A 270 7.46 24.38 21.03
C THR A 270 7.39 25.59 21.98
N ASN A 271 8.12 26.66 21.68
CA ASN A 271 8.34 27.81 22.58
C ASN A 271 7.08 28.63 22.87
N SER A 272 6.05 28.47 22.04
CA SER A 272 4.75 29.14 22.17
C SER A 272 3.80 28.43 23.13
N TYR A 273 4.14 27.24 23.63
CA TYR A 273 3.30 26.42 24.49
C TYR A 273 3.80 26.40 25.94
N THR A 274 2.89 26.11 26.87
CA THR A 274 3.24 25.96 28.28
C THR A 274 4.08 24.71 28.52
N ILE A 275 4.83 24.64 29.62
CA ILE A 275 5.60 23.43 29.97
C ILE A 275 4.67 22.21 30.09
N LYS A 276 3.47 22.39 30.65
CA LYS A 276 2.46 21.32 30.77
C LYS A 276 2.06 20.76 29.41
N ASP A 277 1.78 21.64 28.44
CA ASP A 277 1.43 21.25 27.07
C ASP A 277 2.59 20.52 26.38
N VAL A 278 3.81 21.03 26.54
CA VAL A 278 5.02 20.43 25.98
C VAL A 278 5.28 19.04 26.56
N VAL A 279 5.13 18.85 27.87
CA VAL A 279 5.25 17.53 28.51
C VAL A 279 4.19 16.57 27.98
N MET A 280 2.94 17.02 27.80
CA MET A 280 1.88 16.20 27.23
C MET A 280 2.20 15.76 25.79
N LEU A 281 2.64 16.68 24.93
CA LEU A 281 3.07 16.35 23.57
C LEU A 281 4.27 15.39 23.59
N MET A 282 5.25 15.63 24.46
CA MET A 282 6.43 14.77 24.60
C MET A 282 6.04 13.34 25.02
N ASN A 283 5.12 13.18 25.97
CA ASN A 283 4.59 11.87 26.38
C ASN A 283 3.91 11.15 25.21
N VAL A 284 3.12 11.87 24.40
CA VAL A 284 2.52 11.28 23.20
C VAL A 284 3.57 10.84 22.19
N LEU A 285 4.62 11.63 21.97
CA LEU A 285 5.74 11.24 21.10
C LEU A 285 6.44 9.97 21.60
N MET A 286 6.67 9.86 22.92
CA MET A 286 7.30 8.69 23.53
C MET A 286 6.41 7.45 23.45
N ILE A 287 5.12 7.56 23.77
CA ILE A 287 4.20 6.41 23.82
C ILE A 287 3.78 5.97 22.41
N LYS A 288 3.34 6.92 21.57
CA LYS A 288 2.75 6.63 20.26
C LYS A 288 3.81 6.29 19.21
N TYR A 289 4.93 7.01 19.21
CA TYR A 289 5.98 6.89 18.20
C TYR A 289 7.26 6.24 18.71
N ARG A 290 7.30 5.82 19.99
CA ARG A 290 8.48 5.21 20.63
C ARG A 290 9.73 6.07 20.51
N LEU A 291 9.53 7.39 20.56
CA LEU A 291 10.62 8.35 20.42
C LEU A 291 11.28 8.62 21.75
N ASP A 292 12.57 8.87 21.66
CA ASP A 292 13.39 9.26 22.78
C ASP A 292 13.52 10.77 22.77
N CYS A 293 12.69 11.42 23.60
CA CYS A 293 12.52 12.86 23.64
C CYS A 293 13.09 13.44 24.94
N THR A 294 13.73 14.60 24.84
CA THR A 294 14.14 15.43 25.98
C THR A 294 13.61 16.85 25.83
N MET A 295 13.23 17.47 26.94
CA MET A 295 12.87 18.87 26.97
C MET A 295 14.13 19.73 27.16
N HIS A 296 14.28 20.76 26.34
CA HIS A 296 15.35 21.75 26.43
C HIS A 296 14.75 23.11 26.71
N MET A 297 15.30 23.84 27.69
CA MET A 297 14.90 25.21 27.99
C MET A 297 15.85 26.18 27.27
N ASN A 298 15.30 27.19 26.59
CA ASN A 298 16.07 28.28 26.00
C ASN A 298 15.37 29.60 26.33
N GLU A 299 16.05 30.49 27.05
CA GLU A 299 15.46 31.75 27.55
C GLU A 299 14.12 31.55 28.28
N GLY A 300 14.02 30.49 29.10
CA GLY A 300 12.80 30.14 29.83
C GLY A 300 11.69 29.50 28.98
N LYS A 301 11.89 29.27 27.68
CA LYS A 301 10.90 28.66 26.77
C LYS A 301 11.23 27.19 26.46
N PRO A 302 10.24 26.29 26.47
CA PRO A 302 10.44 24.85 26.27
C PRO A 302 10.53 24.46 24.79
N LYS A 303 11.51 23.63 24.44
CA LYS A 303 11.69 22.97 23.14
C LYS A 303 11.77 21.45 23.32
N ILE A 304 11.23 20.66 22.40
CA ILE A 304 11.37 19.20 22.42
C ILE A 304 12.51 18.80 21.50
N PHE A 305 13.49 18.07 22.03
CA PHE A 305 14.54 17.43 21.26
C PHE A 305 14.27 15.94 21.14
N ILE A 306 14.20 15.43 19.92
CA ILE A 306 14.07 14.02 19.60
C ILE A 306 15.46 13.52 19.22
N ARG A 307 15.98 12.55 19.98
CA ARG A 307 17.33 12.02 19.77
C ARG A 307 17.42 11.26 18.45
N GLU A 308 18.54 11.44 17.74
CA GLU A 308 18.81 10.83 16.43
C GLU A 308 18.53 9.32 16.40
N ARG A 309 19.00 8.60 17.42
CA ARG A 309 18.81 7.14 17.57
C ARG A 309 17.34 6.69 17.49
N SER A 310 16.42 7.55 17.90
CA SER A 310 14.98 7.27 17.89
C SER A 310 14.27 7.86 16.67
N SER A 311 14.77 8.99 16.14
CA SER A 311 14.19 9.62 14.94
C SER A 311 14.41 8.80 13.68
N VAL A 312 15.43 7.92 13.64
CA VAL A 312 15.64 6.97 12.52
C VAL A 312 14.41 6.08 12.29
N PHE A 313 13.70 5.67 13.36
CA PHE A 313 12.48 4.87 13.25
C PHE A 313 11.24 5.70 12.88
N LEU A 314 11.29 7.02 13.09
CA LEU A 314 10.23 7.96 12.74
C LEU A 314 10.22 8.30 11.25
N VAL A 315 11.40 8.51 10.67
CA VAL A 315 11.57 9.01 9.30
C VAL A 315 10.77 8.21 8.26
N PRO A 316 10.74 6.86 8.26
CA PRO A 316 9.95 6.08 7.30
C PRO A 316 8.44 6.36 7.37
N LEU A 317 7.92 6.69 8.56
CA LEU A 317 6.49 6.92 8.79
C LEU A 317 6.02 8.30 8.29
N ILE A 318 6.88 9.31 8.39
CA ILE A 318 6.53 10.71 8.08
C ILE A 318 7.07 11.19 6.72
N LYS A 319 8.14 10.58 6.21
CA LYS A 319 8.80 10.98 4.95
C LYS A 319 7.88 10.96 3.73
N PRO A 320 6.92 10.01 3.56
CA PRO A 320 5.98 10.05 2.44
C PRO A 320 5.10 11.30 2.39
N TYR A 321 4.94 11.99 3.53
CA TYR A 321 4.16 13.22 3.66
C TYR A 321 5.04 14.48 3.71
N PHE A 322 6.36 14.34 3.50
CA PHE A 322 7.31 15.45 3.51
C PHE A 322 7.54 16.00 2.11
N ILE A 323 7.78 17.31 2.05
CA ILE A 323 8.20 17.97 0.82
C ILE A 323 9.72 17.77 0.65
N PRO A 324 10.21 17.36 -0.53
CA PRO A 324 11.64 17.07 -0.74
C PRO A 324 12.58 18.21 -0.34
N SER A 325 12.20 19.46 -0.59
CA SER A 325 12.98 20.65 -0.22
C SER A 325 13.09 20.89 1.30
N LEU A 326 12.34 20.15 2.11
CA LEU A 326 12.36 20.23 3.59
C LEU A 326 12.97 18.99 4.25
N TYR A 327 13.52 18.02 3.49
CA TYR A 327 14.14 16.82 4.08
C TYR A 327 15.29 17.10 5.04
N TYR A 328 15.96 18.26 4.92
CA TYR A 328 17.01 18.68 5.85
C TYR A 328 16.51 18.83 7.31
N LYS A 329 15.19 18.93 7.54
CA LYS A 329 14.58 18.99 8.87
C LYS A 329 14.40 17.63 9.57
N LEU A 330 14.73 16.52 8.90
CA LEU A 330 14.50 15.16 9.43
C LEU A 330 15.58 14.65 10.39
N GLY A 331 16.57 15.47 10.77
CA GLY A 331 17.42 15.17 11.93
C GLY A 331 18.40 14.01 11.80
N VAL A 332 18.70 13.52 10.60
CA VAL A 332 19.68 12.43 10.39
C VAL A 332 20.98 13.02 9.85
N ARG A 333 22.11 12.78 10.52
CA ARG A 333 23.43 13.23 10.06
C ARG A 333 23.76 12.57 8.73
N LEU A 334 23.70 13.36 7.66
CA LEU A 334 24.41 13.06 6.43
C LEU A 334 25.91 13.21 6.77
N HIS A 335 26.65 12.09 6.85
CA HIS A 335 28.10 12.04 7.07
C HIS A 335 28.90 13.14 6.31
N LYS A 336 29.91 13.65 7.03
CA LYS A 336 30.87 14.78 6.86
C LYS A 336 31.50 15.14 5.50
N ASP A 337 30.96 14.76 4.35
CA ASP A 337 31.66 15.01 3.07
C ASP A 337 31.35 16.36 2.41
N GLN A 338 30.29 17.08 2.80
CA GLN A 338 29.84 18.28 2.07
C GLN A 338 30.70 19.55 2.29
N GLU A 339 31.40 19.69 3.41
CA GLU A 339 32.17 20.90 3.72
C GLU A 339 33.54 20.95 3.00
N TYR A 340 34.04 19.79 2.56
CA TYR A 340 35.25 19.67 1.73
C TYR A 340 35.01 20.14 0.28
N TYR A 341 33.82 19.87 -0.28
CA TYR A 341 33.50 20.21 -1.68
C TYR A 341 33.24 21.71 -1.90
N LEU A 342 32.70 22.42 -0.89
CA LEU A 342 32.52 23.89 -0.96
C LEU A 342 33.85 24.65 -1.03
N ASN A 343 34.90 24.14 -0.39
CA ASN A 343 36.24 24.74 -0.43
C ASN A 343 37.03 24.43 -1.71
N LEU A 344 36.69 23.33 -2.41
CA LEU A 344 37.28 22.96 -3.71
C LEU A 344 36.67 23.73 -4.89
N ALA A 345 35.40 24.11 -4.80
CA ALA A 345 34.70 24.88 -5.85
C ALA A 345 35.30 26.28 -6.08
N ASN A 346 35.84 26.91 -5.04
CA ASN A 346 36.47 28.24 -5.14
C ASN A 346 37.87 28.20 -5.78
N LYS A 347 38.50 27.02 -5.89
CA LYS A 347 39.87 26.86 -6.42
C LYS A 347 39.92 26.52 -7.91
N LYS A 348 38.82 26.06 -8.51
CA LYS A 348 38.75 25.55 -9.90
C LYS A 348 38.21 26.53 -10.94
N LYS A 349 37.95 27.79 -10.59
CA LYS A 349 37.48 28.83 -11.54
C LYS A 349 38.59 29.43 -12.44
N LYS A 350 39.79 28.85 -12.42
CA LYS A 350 40.98 29.34 -13.12
C LYS A 350 41.69 28.14 -13.73
N LEU A 351 41.32 27.75 -14.97
CA LEU A 351 42.16 27.08 -15.99
C LEU A 351 41.26 26.38 -17.06
N ILE A 352 41.18 27.01 -18.25
CA ILE A 352 41.22 26.44 -19.63
C ILE A 352 40.08 25.47 -20.04
N GLY A 353 39.41 25.53 -21.20
CA GLY A 353 39.67 26.16 -22.50
C GLY A 353 39.66 25.12 -23.65
N ASN A 354 38.64 25.17 -24.52
CA ASN A 354 38.49 24.69 -25.91
C ASN A 354 38.87 23.27 -26.43
N SER A 355 37.91 22.73 -27.20
CA SER A 355 37.99 21.96 -28.47
C SER A 355 38.32 20.45 -28.47
N PHE A 356 37.42 19.60 -29.02
CA PHE A 356 37.47 19.09 -30.41
C PHE A 356 36.33 18.09 -30.73
N ILE A 357 35.85 18.15 -31.98
CA ILE A 357 34.84 17.29 -32.62
C ILE A 357 35.57 16.25 -33.51
N LYS A 358 35.10 14.98 -33.56
CA LYS A 358 34.82 14.24 -34.83
C LYS A 358 34.27 12.82 -34.64
N ASN A 359 33.06 12.64 -35.18
CA ASN A 359 32.49 11.59 -36.05
C ASN A 359 32.91 10.12 -35.92
N TYR A 360 31.90 9.23 -35.73
CA TYR A 360 31.63 8.10 -36.62
C TYR A 360 30.12 7.80 -36.66
N THR A 361 29.62 7.53 -37.87
CA THR A 361 28.23 7.23 -38.24
C THR A 361 27.95 5.72 -38.17
N THR A 362 26.79 5.31 -37.65
CA THR A 362 26.12 4.05 -38.04
C THR A 362 24.64 4.04 -37.66
N LEU A 363 23.80 3.93 -38.70
CA LEU A 363 22.37 3.58 -38.80
C LEU A 363 21.48 3.72 -37.54
N THR A 364 20.83 4.89 -37.45
CA THR A 364 19.77 5.24 -36.51
C THR A 364 18.40 4.74 -36.96
N TYR A 365 17.70 4.01 -36.09
CA TYR A 365 16.24 3.90 -36.13
C TYR A 365 15.65 5.24 -35.68
N LYS A 366 14.65 5.75 -36.42
CA LYS A 366 14.06 7.10 -36.22
C LYS A 366 13.37 7.20 -34.86
N GLY A 367 13.44 8.40 -34.29
CA GLY A 367 13.29 8.68 -32.86
C GLY A 367 11.87 8.64 -32.31
N GLY A 368 11.80 8.50 -30.98
CA GLY A 368 10.66 8.84 -30.15
C GLY A 368 11.03 10.01 -29.23
N ASP A 369 10.11 10.97 -29.13
CA ASP A 369 10.26 12.27 -28.46
C ASP A 369 10.65 12.22 -26.98
N TYR A 370 11.43 13.22 -26.57
CA TYR A 370 12.03 13.39 -25.24
C TYR A 370 11.05 13.87 -24.14
N ASN A 371 9.73 13.72 -24.31
CA ASN A 371 8.72 14.33 -23.42
C ASN A 371 7.79 13.34 -22.68
N THR A 372 8.03 12.03 -22.71
CA THR A 372 7.09 11.04 -22.10
C THR A 372 7.45 10.55 -20.70
N PHE A 373 8.59 10.94 -20.13
CA PHE A 373 8.91 10.55 -18.74
C PHE A 373 8.40 11.52 -17.68
N ASN A 374 8.18 12.80 -18.01
CA ASN A 374 7.74 13.81 -17.04
C ASN A 374 6.85 14.91 -17.67
N LYS A 375 5.62 14.60 -18.08
CA LYS A 375 4.41 15.41 -17.75
C LYS A 375 3.11 14.87 -18.35
N LYS A 376 2.10 14.85 -17.47
CA LYS A 376 0.63 14.82 -17.67
C LYS A 376 0.05 13.64 -18.45
N ASN A 377 -0.41 12.63 -17.70
CA ASN A 377 -1.79 12.12 -17.79
C ASN A 377 -2.11 11.35 -16.50
N ASN A 378 -3.09 11.86 -15.75
CA ASN A 378 -3.83 11.29 -14.61
C ASN A 378 -3.05 10.51 -13.54
N GLU A 379 -2.89 11.15 -12.37
CA GLU A 379 -2.32 10.57 -11.15
C GLU A 379 -3.31 9.60 -10.48
N SER A 380 -3.34 8.37 -10.99
CA SER A 380 -3.45 7.16 -10.19
C SER A 380 -2.95 6.02 -11.09
N GLU A 381 -2.00 5.23 -10.59
CA GLU A 381 -1.46 4.00 -11.19
C GLU A 381 -0.27 4.13 -12.16
N LYS A 382 0.95 3.98 -11.61
CA LYS A 382 2.08 3.43 -12.35
C LYS A 382 2.82 2.41 -11.50
N PHE A 383 3.13 1.26 -12.10
CA PHE A 383 4.06 0.28 -11.55
C PHE A 383 5.45 0.89 -11.69
N ASP A 384 6.13 1.11 -10.56
CA ASP A 384 7.53 1.51 -10.60
C ASP A 384 8.37 0.35 -11.15
N ILE A 385 8.82 0.49 -12.40
CA ILE A 385 9.60 -0.52 -13.12
C ILE A 385 11.06 -0.53 -12.63
N ALA A 386 11.52 0.51 -11.94
CA ALA A 386 12.91 0.66 -11.53
C ALA A 386 13.41 -0.44 -10.57
N PRO A 387 12.67 -0.83 -9.51
CA PRO A 387 13.05 -1.97 -8.68
C PRO A 387 13.14 -3.27 -9.46
N TYR A 388 12.17 -3.52 -10.36
CA TYR A 388 12.16 -4.73 -11.19
C TYR A 388 13.37 -4.78 -12.14
N LEU A 389 13.71 -3.66 -12.80
CA LEU A 389 14.88 -3.57 -13.68
C LEU A 389 16.18 -3.75 -12.92
N ALA A 390 16.31 -3.15 -11.73
CA ALA A 390 17.46 -3.35 -10.87
C ALA A 390 17.66 -4.83 -10.54
N GLY A 391 16.60 -5.52 -10.08
CA GLY A 391 16.64 -6.95 -9.81
C GLY A 391 17.01 -7.79 -11.04
N LEU A 392 16.44 -7.48 -12.21
CA LEU A 392 16.75 -8.18 -13.46
C LEU A 392 18.22 -8.05 -13.86
N ILE A 393 18.76 -6.83 -13.77
CA ILE A 393 20.17 -6.53 -14.07
C ILE A 393 21.07 -7.24 -13.07
N GLU A 394 20.75 -7.22 -11.78
CA GLU A 394 21.53 -7.93 -10.77
C GLU A 394 21.46 -9.45 -10.88
N GLY A 395 20.37 -9.97 -11.43
CA GLY A 395 20.20 -11.40 -11.67
C GLY A 395 20.89 -11.90 -12.95
N LYS A 396 20.90 -11.13 -14.03
CA LYS A 396 21.34 -11.63 -15.35
C LYS A 396 22.17 -10.65 -16.19
N GLY A 397 22.29 -9.40 -15.75
CA GLY A 397 23.00 -8.35 -16.45
C GLY A 397 24.52 -8.44 -16.30
N ILE A 398 25.21 -7.84 -17.26
CA ILE A 398 26.64 -7.60 -17.28
C ILE A 398 26.85 -6.10 -17.42
N ILE A 399 27.72 -5.55 -16.57
CA ILE A 399 28.17 -4.16 -16.66
C ILE A 399 29.59 -4.19 -17.23
N ASN A 400 29.77 -3.66 -18.44
CA ASN A 400 31.06 -3.54 -19.10
C ASN A 400 31.67 -2.15 -18.85
N GLY A 401 32.99 -2.03 -19.01
CA GLY A 401 33.74 -0.77 -18.76
C GLY A 401 34.21 -0.59 -17.31
N VAL A 402 34.14 -1.64 -16.48
CA VAL A 402 34.47 -1.65 -15.04
C VAL A 402 35.58 -2.69 -14.80
N ARG A 403 36.76 -2.30 -14.27
CA ARG A 403 37.91 -3.22 -14.02
C ARG A 403 38.28 -3.30 -12.53
N LYS A 404 38.75 -4.48 -12.10
CA LYS A 404 39.42 -4.71 -10.79
C LYS A 404 40.63 -3.76 -10.66
N ASN A 405 40.52 -2.77 -9.77
CA ASN A 405 41.64 -2.02 -9.19
C ASN A 405 42.51 -1.06 -10.07
N LYS A 406 42.02 -0.46 -11.17
CA LYS A 406 42.72 0.69 -11.81
C LYS A 406 41.75 1.70 -12.42
N LYS A 407 42.19 2.98 -12.50
CA LYS A 407 41.54 4.06 -13.28
C LYS A 407 41.06 3.52 -14.63
N ILE A 408 39.82 3.82 -15.00
CA ILE A 408 39.22 3.38 -16.25
C ILE A 408 40.03 3.96 -17.42
N ASN A 409 40.75 3.13 -18.17
CA ASN A 409 41.31 3.52 -19.46
C ASN A 409 40.18 3.44 -20.51
N ASN A 410 39.90 4.53 -21.23
CA ASN A 410 39.23 4.72 -22.53
C ASN A 410 38.03 3.81 -22.96
N ILE A 411 37.47 2.95 -22.11
CA ILE A 411 36.35 2.07 -22.47
C ILE A 411 35.05 2.67 -21.95
N THR A 412 34.13 2.92 -22.87
CA THR A 412 32.78 3.42 -22.58
C THR A 412 31.96 2.39 -21.79
N PRO A 413 31.31 2.77 -20.68
CA PRO A 413 30.48 1.86 -19.90
C PRO A 413 29.26 1.38 -20.69
N SER A 414 28.85 0.13 -20.51
CA SER A 414 27.63 -0.41 -21.12
C SER A 414 26.94 -1.46 -20.25
N TYR A 415 25.64 -1.63 -20.45
CA TYR A 415 24.84 -2.72 -19.88
C TYR A 415 24.51 -3.75 -20.96
N GLU A 416 24.69 -5.03 -20.64
CA GLU A 416 24.27 -6.14 -21.50
C GLU A 416 23.45 -7.15 -20.70
N ILE A 417 22.26 -7.51 -21.20
CA ILE A 417 21.43 -8.56 -20.61
C ILE A 417 21.16 -9.62 -21.67
N LYS A 418 21.57 -10.85 -21.40
CA LYS A 418 21.40 -11.97 -22.33
C LYS A 418 20.07 -12.69 -22.09
N PHE A 419 19.26 -12.83 -23.12
CA PHE A 419 17.98 -13.55 -23.10
C PHE A 419 17.99 -14.75 -24.06
N SER A 420 17.11 -15.72 -23.80
CA SER A 420 16.80 -16.73 -24.81
C SER A 420 16.16 -16.03 -26.01
N ARG A 421 16.41 -16.52 -27.23
CA ARG A 421 15.74 -15.98 -28.42
C ARG A 421 14.21 -16.08 -28.33
N LEU A 422 13.69 -17.05 -27.58
CA LEU A 422 12.25 -17.20 -27.35
C LEU A 422 11.66 -16.01 -26.58
N ASP A 423 12.46 -15.33 -25.75
CA ASP A 423 12.04 -14.15 -24.98
C ASP A 423 12.11 -12.85 -25.80
N LEU A 424 12.38 -12.91 -27.10
CA LEU A 424 12.47 -11.72 -27.95
C LEU A 424 11.25 -10.77 -27.84
N PRO A 425 9.98 -11.24 -27.75
CA PRO A 425 8.83 -10.37 -27.51
C PRO A 425 8.93 -9.60 -26.19
N TYR A 426 9.37 -10.26 -25.12
CA TYR A 426 9.59 -9.63 -23.81
C TYR A 426 10.70 -8.56 -23.89
N VAL A 427 11.82 -8.86 -24.56
CA VAL A 427 12.93 -7.92 -24.74
C VAL A 427 12.49 -6.67 -25.52
N LYS A 428 11.69 -6.82 -26.57
CA LYS A 428 11.16 -5.68 -27.35
C LYS A 428 10.31 -4.75 -26.48
N ILE A 429 9.43 -5.30 -25.64
CA ILE A 429 8.58 -4.49 -24.75
C ILE A 429 9.41 -3.85 -23.63
N LEU A 430 10.44 -4.53 -23.10
CA LEU A 430 11.37 -3.90 -22.16
C LEU A 430 12.04 -2.66 -22.77
N ILE A 431 12.55 -2.78 -24.00
CA ILE A 431 13.16 -1.65 -24.71
C ILE A 431 12.15 -0.53 -24.93
N GLU A 432 10.92 -0.85 -25.32
CA GLU A 432 9.84 0.13 -25.49
C GLU A 432 9.53 0.88 -24.18
N LYS A 433 9.46 0.17 -23.04
CA LYS A 433 9.16 0.76 -21.73
C LYS A 433 10.30 1.58 -21.17
N VAL A 434 11.54 1.14 -21.39
CA VAL A 434 12.73 1.85 -20.92
C VAL A 434 13.09 3.01 -21.84
N GLY A 435 12.78 2.90 -23.14
CA GLY A 435 12.98 3.94 -24.15
C GLY A 435 14.35 3.95 -24.80
N TYR A 436 15.24 3.00 -24.47
CA TYR A 436 16.60 2.94 -25.01
C TYR A 436 17.23 1.53 -24.97
N GLY A 437 18.29 1.35 -25.77
CA GLY A 437 18.99 0.08 -25.98
C GLY A 437 18.68 -0.60 -27.32
N LYS A 438 19.54 -1.54 -27.70
CA LYS A 438 19.48 -2.26 -28.98
C LYS A 438 19.53 -3.77 -28.77
N ILE A 439 18.99 -4.52 -29.73
CA ILE A 439 19.00 -5.99 -29.72
C ILE A 439 20.16 -6.47 -30.61
N LYS A 440 21.08 -7.23 -30.03
CA LYS A 440 22.13 -7.98 -30.74
C LYS A 440 21.77 -9.47 -30.79
N PHE A 441 21.88 -10.09 -31.95
CA PHE A 441 21.72 -11.54 -32.11
C PHE A 441 23.06 -12.24 -31.95
N CYS A 442 23.13 -13.27 -31.10
CA CYS A 442 24.36 -14.08 -30.97
C CYS A 442 24.58 -14.94 -32.23
N LYS A 443 25.85 -15.21 -32.59
CA LYS A 443 26.24 -16.04 -33.75
C LYS A 443 25.55 -17.40 -33.78
N ASN A 444 25.35 -18.01 -32.60
CA ASN A 444 24.76 -19.34 -32.43
C ASN A 444 23.21 -19.33 -32.52
N ARG A 445 22.59 -18.19 -32.87
CA ARG A 445 21.14 -17.99 -33.09
C ARG A 445 20.18 -18.30 -31.93
N ASP A 446 20.63 -18.88 -30.81
CA ASP A 446 19.76 -19.27 -29.67
C ASP A 446 19.52 -18.18 -28.63
N ASN A 447 20.32 -17.11 -28.66
CA ASN A 447 20.26 -16.04 -27.66
C ASN A 447 20.23 -14.66 -28.32
N VAL A 448 19.61 -13.72 -27.62
CA VAL A 448 19.60 -12.30 -27.95
C VAL A 448 20.16 -11.51 -26.77
N ILE A 449 20.87 -10.43 -27.06
CA ILE A 449 21.45 -9.54 -26.06
C ILE A 449 20.72 -8.20 -26.19
N TRP A 450 20.14 -7.74 -25.08
CA TRP A 450 19.74 -6.35 -24.96
C TRP A 450 20.95 -5.56 -24.46
N GLU A 451 21.46 -4.68 -25.30
CA GLU A 451 22.65 -3.87 -25.03
C GLU A 451 22.27 -2.39 -24.96
N ILE A 452 22.80 -1.71 -23.94
CA ILE A 452 22.69 -0.27 -23.76
C ILE A 452 24.12 0.25 -23.66
N SER A 453 24.60 0.92 -24.72
CA SER A 453 26.01 1.28 -24.88
C SER A 453 26.24 2.76 -25.14
N ASP A 454 25.19 3.54 -25.39
CA ASP A 454 25.33 4.98 -25.56
C ASP A 454 25.37 5.68 -24.19
N ASN A 455 26.27 6.65 -24.06
CA ASN A 455 26.56 7.37 -22.82
C ASN A 455 25.29 7.87 -22.11
N PHE A 456 24.37 8.44 -22.88
CA PHE A 456 23.18 9.06 -22.34
C PHE A 456 22.20 8.04 -21.74
N SER A 457 21.93 6.94 -22.47
CA SER A 457 21.04 5.88 -22.01
C SER A 457 21.63 5.07 -20.86
N VAL A 458 22.94 4.82 -20.90
CA VAL A 458 23.68 4.17 -19.80
C VAL A 458 23.55 5.01 -18.54
N PHE A 459 23.82 6.32 -18.62
CA PHE A 459 23.68 7.24 -17.50
C PHE A 459 22.27 7.25 -16.92
N LYS A 460 21.24 7.42 -17.76
CA LYS A 460 19.83 7.42 -17.33
C LYS A 460 19.45 6.12 -16.65
N LEU A 461 19.80 4.97 -17.24
CA LEU A 461 19.50 3.68 -16.64
C LEU A 461 20.18 3.55 -15.27
N THR A 462 21.46 3.90 -15.17
CA THR A 462 22.22 3.82 -13.93
C THR A 462 21.56 4.68 -12.85
N CYS A 463 21.17 5.92 -13.14
CA CYS A 463 20.47 6.78 -12.17
C CYS A 463 19.15 6.19 -11.69
N ILE A 464 18.37 5.57 -12.59
CA ILE A 464 17.07 4.96 -12.25
C ILE A 464 17.25 3.72 -11.37
N ILE A 465 18.18 2.83 -11.70
CA ILE A 465 18.27 1.52 -11.02
C ILE A 465 19.13 1.56 -9.76
N CYS A 466 20.09 2.49 -9.64
CA CYS A 466 21.13 2.39 -8.62
C CYS A 466 20.58 2.51 -7.19
N GLU A 467 19.48 3.23 -6.97
CA GLU A 467 18.82 3.32 -5.66
C GLU A 467 18.10 2.01 -5.25
N HIS A 468 17.87 1.11 -6.20
CA HIS A 468 17.14 -0.13 -6.00
C HIS A 468 18.03 -1.38 -6.04
N MET A 469 19.32 -1.24 -6.40
CA MET A 469 20.26 -2.36 -6.42
C MET A 469 20.55 -2.85 -4.99
N ARG A 470 20.59 -4.18 -4.79
CA ARG A 470 20.74 -4.82 -3.46
C ARG A 470 21.88 -5.83 -3.38
N THR A 471 22.63 -6.02 -4.45
CA THR A 471 23.77 -6.94 -4.56
C THR A 471 25.07 -6.16 -4.75
N PRO A 472 26.25 -6.76 -4.54
CA PRO A 472 27.53 -6.08 -4.75
C PRO A 472 27.71 -5.40 -6.11
N MET A 473 26.92 -5.76 -7.12
CA MET A 473 26.89 -5.14 -8.43
C MET A 473 26.53 -3.64 -8.39
N TYR A 474 25.94 -3.13 -7.31
CA TYR A 474 25.75 -1.68 -7.10
C TYR A 474 27.08 -0.91 -7.17
N LYS A 475 28.20 -1.51 -6.75
CA LYS A 475 29.53 -0.87 -6.80
C LYS A 475 30.00 -0.67 -8.24
N SER A 476 29.62 -1.56 -9.14
CA SER A 476 29.88 -1.38 -10.58
C SER A 476 29.06 -0.23 -11.15
N ALA A 477 27.80 -0.06 -10.71
CA ALA A 477 26.98 1.10 -11.06
C ALA A 477 27.56 2.43 -10.52
N LEU A 478 28.08 2.42 -9.29
CA LEU A 478 28.84 3.55 -8.72
C LEU A 478 30.07 3.92 -9.55
N GLN A 479 30.80 2.92 -10.06
CA GLN A 479 31.97 3.16 -10.93
C GLN A 479 31.57 3.80 -12.27
N ILE A 480 30.41 3.42 -12.84
CA ILE A 480 29.86 4.09 -14.03
C ILE A 480 29.54 5.56 -13.73
N ILE A 481 28.89 5.83 -12.60
CA ILE A 481 28.58 7.20 -12.15
C ILE A 481 29.85 8.05 -12.04
N ASN A 482 30.90 7.50 -11.42
CA ASN A 482 32.18 8.20 -11.28
C ASN A 482 32.86 8.41 -12.64
N TRP A 483 32.76 7.46 -13.56
CA TRP A 483 33.28 7.62 -14.92
C TRP A 483 32.64 8.81 -15.65
N PHE A 484 31.32 8.99 -15.53
CA PHE A 484 30.63 10.15 -16.12
C PHE A 484 31.08 11.49 -15.52
N LYS A 485 31.33 11.51 -14.20
CA LYS A 485 31.89 12.68 -13.49
C LYS A 485 33.30 13.03 -13.98
N ASP A 486 34.17 12.01 -14.11
CA ASP A 486 35.56 12.21 -14.50
C ASP A 486 35.73 12.67 -15.96
N ASN A 487 34.78 12.33 -16.85
CA ASN A 487 34.83 12.66 -18.28
C ASN A 487 34.00 13.90 -18.67
N SER A 488 33.56 14.72 -17.72
CA SER A 488 32.87 16.01 -17.96
C SER A 488 31.59 15.92 -18.82
N TYR A 489 30.90 14.77 -18.82
CA TYR A 489 29.60 14.61 -19.49
C TYR A 489 28.42 15.13 -18.64
N THR A 490 28.70 15.69 -17.48
CA THR A 490 27.72 16.19 -16.51
C THR A 490 27.70 17.71 -16.51
N THR A 491 26.54 18.31 -16.81
CA THR A 491 26.29 19.74 -16.51
C THR A 491 26.01 19.92 -15.01
N PRO A 492 26.11 21.14 -14.45
CA PRO A 492 25.72 21.42 -13.06
C PRO A 492 24.28 21.01 -12.72
N GLU A 493 23.39 20.98 -13.71
CA GLU A 493 22.02 20.48 -13.59
C GLU A 493 21.98 18.94 -13.40
N ILE A 494 22.83 18.20 -14.10
CA ILE A 494 22.98 16.74 -13.95
C ILE A 494 23.68 16.39 -12.64
N GLU A 495 24.60 17.23 -12.15
CA GLU A 495 25.21 17.08 -10.82
C GLU A 495 24.19 17.14 -9.67
N SER A 496 23.10 17.91 -9.84
CA SER A 496 22.01 18.01 -8.88
C SER A 496 21.07 16.78 -8.86
N ASP A 497 21.08 15.98 -9.92
CA ASP A 497 20.29 14.76 -10.09
C ASP A 497 21.03 13.49 -9.63
N PHE A 498 22.31 13.56 -9.26
CA PHE A 498 23.00 12.42 -8.66
C PHE A 498 22.41 12.18 -7.26
N PRO A 499 21.81 11.01 -7.00
CA PRO A 499 21.40 10.67 -5.66
C PRO A 499 22.62 10.68 -4.73
N LEU A 500 22.45 11.08 -3.47
CA LEU A 500 23.43 10.85 -2.40
C LEU A 500 23.64 9.33 -2.23
N LEU A 501 24.46 8.76 -3.11
CA LEU A 501 24.55 7.31 -3.32
C LEU A 501 25.41 6.65 -2.25
N ASN A 502 26.40 7.37 -1.70
CA ASN A 502 27.31 6.85 -0.68
C ASN A 502 26.69 6.70 0.71
N GLN A 503 25.51 7.29 0.99
CA GLN A 503 24.88 7.22 2.32
C GLN A 503 23.70 6.25 2.43
N ARG A 504 23.11 5.82 1.30
CA ARG A 504 21.87 5.02 1.32
C ARG A 504 22.08 3.50 1.30
N LEU A 505 23.25 3.01 0.94
CA LEU A 505 23.44 1.58 0.65
C LEU A 505 23.63 0.69 1.90
N GLU A 506 23.99 1.26 3.04
CA GLU A 506 24.10 0.49 4.31
C GLU A 506 22.77 0.41 5.08
N ALA A 507 21.72 1.13 4.64
CA ALA A 507 20.48 1.31 5.40
C ALA A 507 19.18 1.04 4.62
N LEU A 508 19.22 0.34 3.47
CA LEU A 508 17.98 -0.08 2.79
C LEU A 508 17.31 -1.21 3.61
N PRO A 509 16.10 -1.00 4.18
CA PRO A 509 15.39 -2.09 4.82
C PRO A 509 15.10 -3.18 3.79
N LEU A 510 15.56 -4.40 4.09
CA LEU A 510 15.42 -5.60 3.27
C LEU A 510 13.99 -6.14 3.32
N ASP A 511 13.02 -5.30 2.98
CA ASP A 511 11.64 -5.70 2.80
C ASP A 511 11.42 -6.06 1.34
N PHE A 512 11.34 -7.36 1.06
CA PHE A 512 10.99 -7.87 -0.26
C PHE A 512 9.48 -7.84 -0.51
N GLY A 513 8.63 -7.74 0.52
CA GLY A 513 7.17 -7.78 0.37
C GLY A 513 6.58 -6.54 -0.33
N ASN A 514 7.29 -5.42 -0.26
CA ASN A 514 6.77 -4.11 -0.67
C ASN A 514 7.34 -3.57 -2.00
N ASN A 515 8.07 -4.37 -2.77
CA ASN A 515 8.56 -3.97 -4.10
C ASN A 515 8.83 -5.15 -5.04
N SER A 516 9.01 -4.83 -6.33
CA SER A 516 9.19 -5.77 -7.44
C SER A 516 10.64 -6.23 -7.68
N TRP A 517 11.59 -5.84 -6.82
CA TRP A 517 13.01 -6.16 -7.02
C TRP A 517 13.28 -7.67 -7.07
N LEU A 518 12.72 -8.43 -6.12
CA LEU A 518 12.93 -9.87 -6.07
C LEU A 518 12.29 -10.55 -7.29
N ALA A 519 11.19 -10.05 -7.84
CA ALA A 519 10.60 -10.56 -9.07
C ALA A 519 11.56 -10.40 -10.26
N GLY A 520 12.19 -9.23 -10.41
CA GLY A 520 13.24 -9.01 -11.40
C GLY A 520 14.45 -9.92 -11.19
N PHE A 521 14.89 -10.09 -9.95
CA PHE A 521 16.00 -10.99 -9.61
C PHE A 521 15.69 -12.46 -9.93
N ILE A 522 14.44 -12.89 -9.69
CA ILE A 522 13.89 -14.20 -10.08
C ILE A 522 13.81 -14.34 -11.60
N GLU A 523 13.45 -13.27 -12.32
CA GLU A 523 13.48 -13.24 -13.79
C GLU A 523 14.89 -13.52 -14.32
N GLY A 524 15.93 -13.09 -13.61
CA GLY A 524 17.32 -13.40 -13.94
C GLY A 524 17.74 -14.83 -13.57
N LEU A 525 17.52 -15.24 -12.32
CA LEU A 525 18.17 -16.45 -11.73
C LEU A 525 17.21 -17.55 -11.26
N GLY A 526 15.92 -17.25 -11.14
CA GLY A 526 14.92 -18.19 -10.63
C GLY A 526 14.59 -19.32 -11.59
N SER A 527 14.22 -20.47 -11.04
CA SER A 527 13.76 -21.66 -11.77
C SER A 527 12.59 -22.35 -11.07
N PHE A 528 11.63 -22.82 -11.86
CA PHE A 528 10.43 -23.53 -11.40
C PHE A 528 10.45 -24.96 -11.90
N GLY A 529 10.16 -25.92 -11.02
CA GLY A 529 10.13 -27.33 -11.39
C GLY A 529 9.07 -28.11 -10.63
N ILE A 530 8.51 -29.10 -11.32
CA ILE A 530 7.61 -30.08 -10.74
C ILE A 530 8.40 -31.36 -10.45
N ILE A 531 8.38 -31.79 -9.19
CA ILE A 531 8.82 -33.10 -8.74
C ILE A 531 7.67 -34.05 -8.98
N PHE A 532 7.88 -35.06 -9.82
CA PHE A 532 6.88 -36.07 -10.16
C PHE A 532 7.57 -37.42 -10.22
N THR A 533 6.97 -38.42 -9.60
CA THR A 533 7.47 -39.80 -9.56
C THR A 533 6.27 -40.73 -9.59
N LYS A 534 6.23 -41.64 -10.56
CA LYS A 534 5.21 -42.70 -10.65
C LYS A 534 5.46 -43.77 -9.59
N LYS A 535 4.39 -44.46 -9.20
CA LYS A 535 4.49 -45.63 -8.34
C LYS A 535 5.02 -46.78 -9.19
N GLU A 536 6.11 -47.40 -8.76
CA GLU A 536 6.67 -48.60 -9.39
C GLU A 536 6.59 -49.75 -8.39
N MET A 537 6.29 -50.95 -8.88
CA MET A 537 6.26 -52.21 -8.13
C MET A 537 7.17 -53.22 -8.83
N ASP A 538 7.75 -54.15 -8.08
CA ASP A 538 8.40 -55.32 -8.66
C ASP A 538 7.37 -56.39 -9.06
N GLU A 539 7.85 -57.47 -9.68
CA GLU A 539 7.05 -58.63 -10.13
C GLU A 539 6.29 -59.32 -8.99
N LEU A 540 6.72 -59.11 -7.73
CA LEU A 540 6.11 -59.64 -6.51
C LEU A 540 5.13 -58.63 -5.87
N GLY A 541 4.86 -57.49 -6.51
CA GLY A 541 3.92 -56.46 -6.05
C GLY A 541 4.46 -55.55 -4.93
N LYS A 542 5.75 -55.64 -4.59
CA LYS A 542 6.38 -54.78 -3.59
C LYS A 542 6.71 -53.43 -4.20
N ILE A 543 6.33 -52.35 -3.51
CA ILE A 543 6.57 -50.97 -3.98
C ILE A 543 8.08 -50.69 -3.97
N THR A 544 8.69 -50.63 -5.16
CA THR A 544 10.09 -50.27 -5.37
C THR A 544 10.29 -48.76 -5.38
N LYS A 545 9.26 -47.99 -5.81
CA LYS A 545 9.30 -46.53 -5.84
C LYS A 545 7.95 -45.93 -5.45
N LYS A 546 7.96 -45.06 -4.45
CA LYS A 546 6.74 -44.39 -3.97
C LYS A 546 6.36 -43.24 -4.91
N ARG A 547 5.05 -43.13 -5.20
CA ARG A 547 4.46 -41.97 -5.87
C ARG A 547 4.85 -40.70 -5.12
N LYS A 548 5.35 -39.69 -5.82
CA LYS A 548 5.76 -38.42 -5.21
C LYS A 548 5.46 -37.25 -6.13
N ILE A 549 4.71 -36.30 -5.62
CA ILE A 549 4.39 -35.06 -6.32
C ILE A 549 4.78 -33.89 -5.43
N GLY A 550 5.39 -32.87 -6.02
CA GLY A 550 5.79 -31.68 -5.31
C GLY A 550 6.22 -30.57 -6.25
N CYS A 551 6.36 -29.38 -5.70
CA CYS A 551 6.87 -28.22 -6.42
C CYS A 551 8.24 -27.82 -5.87
N ARG A 552 9.11 -27.33 -6.75
CA ARG A 552 10.42 -26.80 -6.42
C ARG A 552 10.57 -25.42 -7.07
N PHE A 553 10.85 -24.41 -6.27
CA PHE A 553 11.39 -23.14 -6.73
C PHE A 553 12.85 -23.04 -6.28
N ARG A 554 13.73 -22.53 -7.15
CA ARG A 554 15.17 -22.43 -6.85
C ARG A 554 15.79 -21.16 -7.42
N ILE A 555 16.69 -20.55 -6.64
CA ILE A 555 17.63 -19.51 -7.08
C ILE A 555 19.05 -20.05 -6.84
N GLU A 556 19.88 -20.04 -7.87
CA GLU A 556 21.33 -20.34 -7.78
C GLU A 556 22.12 -19.10 -8.16
N GLN A 557 23.13 -18.74 -7.36
CA GLN A 557 23.98 -17.58 -7.61
C GLN A 557 25.45 -17.87 -7.24
N ARG A 558 26.39 -17.32 -7.99
CA ARG A 558 27.83 -17.44 -7.70
C ARG A 558 28.14 -16.93 -6.29
N MET A 559 29.15 -17.50 -5.63
CA MET A 559 29.52 -17.09 -4.27
C MET A 559 29.97 -15.62 -4.22
N PHE A 560 30.82 -15.21 -5.15
CA PHE A 560 31.43 -13.89 -5.19
C PHE A 560 31.16 -13.17 -6.50
N ASP A 561 31.05 -11.86 -6.45
CA ASP A 561 30.99 -11.02 -7.64
C ASP A 561 32.34 -11.00 -8.38
N PRO A 562 32.39 -11.24 -9.70
CA PRO A 562 33.63 -11.32 -10.46
C PRO A 562 34.35 -9.97 -10.54
N ILE A 563 33.62 -8.85 -10.41
CA ILE A 563 34.19 -7.50 -10.50
C ILE A 563 34.63 -7.06 -9.10
N THR A 564 33.73 -7.06 -8.12
CA THR A 564 34.01 -6.51 -6.79
C THR A 564 34.66 -7.50 -5.82
N ASN A 565 34.60 -8.79 -6.12
CA ASN A 565 35.03 -9.89 -5.25
C ASN A 565 34.25 -10.00 -3.93
N GLU A 566 33.12 -9.31 -3.80
CA GLU A 566 32.28 -9.40 -2.60
C GLU A 566 31.31 -10.57 -2.66
N SER A 567 30.96 -11.09 -1.49
CA SER A 567 30.05 -12.22 -1.35
C SER A 567 28.60 -11.83 -1.60
N TYR A 568 27.85 -12.68 -2.31
CA TYR A 568 26.39 -12.59 -2.43
C TYR A 568 25.65 -13.15 -1.19
N GLU A 569 26.38 -13.69 -0.21
CA GLU A 569 25.79 -14.33 0.98
C GLU A 569 24.81 -13.44 1.75
N PRO A 570 25.09 -12.15 2.04
CA PRO A 570 24.18 -11.34 2.85
C PRO A 570 22.79 -11.20 2.22
N ILE A 571 22.74 -10.84 0.93
CA ILE A 571 21.47 -10.68 0.22
C ILE A 571 20.73 -12.00 0.07
N LEU A 572 21.44 -13.11 -0.20
CA LEU A 572 20.83 -14.43 -0.34
C LEU A 572 20.34 -15.00 1.00
N LYS A 573 21.00 -14.69 2.12
CA LYS A 573 20.48 -15.00 3.47
C LYS A 573 19.15 -14.29 3.72
N ASN A 574 19.03 -13.03 3.31
CA ASN A 574 17.78 -12.27 3.45
C ASN A 574 16.66 -12.83 2.57
N ILE A 575 16.97 -13.21 1.33
CA ILE A 575 15.99 -13.87 0.45
C ILE A 575 15.57 -15.23 1.05
N ALA A 576 16.53 -16.00 1.58
CA ALA A 576 16.25 -17.29 2.21
C ALA A 576 15.35 -17.13 3.45
N LEU A 577 15.63 -16.13 4.30
CA LEU A 577 14.82 -15.76 5.45
C LEU A 577 13.39 -15.36 5.03
N PHE A 578 13.25 -14.51 4.02
CA PHE A 578 11.95 -14.10 3.47
C PHE A 578 11.12 -15.29 2.97
N LEU A 579 11.77 -16.24 2.29
CA LEU A 579 11.12 -17.44 1.77
C LEU A 579 10.92 -18.54 2.84
N GLY A 580 11.43 -18.35 4.05
CA GLY A 580 11.38 -19.34 5.14
C GLY A 580 12.19 -20.61 4.84
N VAL A 581 13.35 -20.47 4.19
CA VAL A 581 14.24 -21.58 3.81
C VAL A 581 15.69 -21.29 4.20
N ASN A 582 16.55 -22.31 4.10
CA ASN A 582 17.98 -22.16 4.36
C ASN A 582 18.75 -21.80 3.09
N LEU A 583 19.82 -21.00 3.26
CA LEU A 583 20.85 -20.82 2.26
C LEU A 583 21.79 -22.02 2.28
N THR A 584 22.06 -22.62 1.13
CA THR A 584 22.93 -23.78 0.97
C THR A 584 24.02 -23.49 -0.05
N ILE A 585 25.13 -24.23 -0.02
CA ILE A 585 26.17 -24.17 -1.06
C ILE A 585 26.07 -25.43 -1.92
N VAL A 586 26.14 -25.27 -3.25
CA VAL A 586 26.19 -26.38 -4.21
C VAL A 586 27.46 -26.27 -5.06
N LYS A 587 28.14 -27.39 -5.26
CA LYS A 587 29.33 -27.49 -6.11
C LYS A 587 28.93 -28.05 -7.47
N ARG A 588 29.24 -27.31 -8.55
CA ARG A 588 28.99 -27.79 -9.92
C ARG A 588 30.11 -28.71 -10.39
N ASN A 589 29.87 -29.49 -11.45
CA ASN A 589 30.88 -30.37 -12.07
C ASN A 589 32.15 -29.62 -12.51
N THR A 590 32.06 -28.30 -12.72
CA THR A 590 33.20 -27.42 -13.00
C THR A 590 34.04 -27.07 -11.76
N GLY A 591 33.79 -27.68 -10.60
CA GLY A 591 34.45 -27.39 -9.31
C GLY A 591 34.00 -26.10 -8.62
N LYS A 592 33.31 -25.20 -9.33
CA LYS A 592 32.83 -23.91 -8.81
C LYS A 592 31.66 -24.07 -7.84
N GLU A 593 31.70 -23.31 -6.76
CA GLU A 593 30.65 -23.25 -5.74
C GLU A 593 29.66 -22.12 -6.01
N TYR A 594 28.40 -22.38 -5.66
CA TYR A 594 27.29 -21.46 -5.82
C TYR A 594 26.42 -21.49 -4.56
N PHE A 595 25.94 -20.33 -4.16
CA PHE A 595 24.83 -20.23 -3.23
C PHE A 595 23.55 -20.72 -3.89
N ASN A 596 22.75 -21.47 -3.13
CA ASN A 596 21.52 -22.09 -3.57
C ASN A 596 20.43 -21.91 -2.52
N ILE A 597 19.30 -21.34 -2.97
CA ILE A 597 18.07 -21.21 -2.21
C ILE A 597 17.05 -22.13 -2.87
N THR A 598 16.39 -23.00 -2.10
CA THR A 598 15.42 -23.95 -2.65
C THR A 598 14.17 -24.01 -1.78
N ALA A 599 13.04 -23.58 -2.34
CA ALA A 599 11.71 -23.72 -1.76
C ALA A 599 11.04 -25.00 -2.28
N LYS A 600 10.69 -25.91 -1.36
CA LYS A 600 10.03 -27.20 -1.63
C LYS A 600 8.90 -27.50 -0.64
N SER A 601 8.91 -26.86 0.52
CA SER A 601 7.86 -27.04 1.53
C SER A 601 6.60 -26.31 1.11
N ARG A 602 5.46 -26.75 1.63
CA ARG A 602 4.15 -26.13 1.38
C ARG A 602 4.16 -24.65 1.76
N GLU A 603 4.84 -24.29 2.84
CA GLU A 603 4.96 -22.93 3.35
C GLU A 603 5.79 -22.06 2.39
N SER A 604 6.99 -22.53 2.03
CA SER A 604 7.91 -21.77 1.16
C SER A 604 7.35 -21.59 -0.26
N ILE A 605 6.69 -22.59 -0.85
CA ILE A 605 6.04 -22.45 -2.17
C ILE A 605 4.82 -21.52 -2.12
N THR A 606 4.12 -21.42 -0.98
CA THR A 606 3.01 -20.47 -0.80
C THR A 606 3.53 -19.02 -0.77
N ILE A 607 4.65 -18.78 -0.08
CA ILE A 607 5.28 -17.45 -0.06
C ILE A 607 5.69 -17.02 -1.47
N VAL A 608 6.36 -17.92 -2.22
CA VAL A 608 6.73 -17.68 -3.63
C VAL A 608 5.51 -17.38 -4.48
N LYS A 609 4.44 -18.19 -4.35
CA LYS A 609 3.18 -17.98 -5.08
C LYS A 609 2.60 -16.59 -4.80
N ASN A 610 2.44 -16.23 -3.52
CA ASN A 610 1.81 -14.98 -3.12
C ASN A 610 2.62 -13.76 -3.57
N TYR A 611 3.95 -13.84 -3.46
CA TYR A 611 4.84 -12.78 -3.92
C TYR A 611 4.72 -12.56 -5.44
N LEU A 612 4.82 -13.63 -6.25
CA LEU A 612 4.79 -13.52 -7.71
C LEU A 612 3.40 -13.23 -8.29
N ASN A 613 2.33 -13.50 -7.53
CA ASN A 613 0.99 -13.02 -7.88
C ASN A 613 0.81 -11.52 -7.66
N THR A 614 1.62 -10.94 -6.76
CA THR A 614 1.66 -9.50 -6.52
C THR A 614 2.61 -8.82 -7.51
N TYR A 615 3.78 -9.41 -7.75
CA TYR A 615 4.82 -8.92 -8.65
C TYR A 615 5.13 -9.98 -9.73
N PRO A 616 4.43 -9.95 -10.87
CA PRO A 616 4.53 -11.00 -11.88
C PRO A 616 5.87 -11.02 -12.61
N LEU A 617 6.20 -12.20 -13.14
CA LEU A 617 7.26 -12.39 -14.13
C LEU A 617 6.74 -12.04 -15.53
N PHE A 618 7.65 -11.80 -16.47
CA PHE A 618 7.29 -11.36 -17.82
C PHE A 618 7.96 -12.14 -18.95
N SER A 619 9.08 -12.83 -18.72
CA SER A 619 9.65 -13.70 -19.76
C SER A 619 8.83 -14.99 -19.95
N SER A 620 9.31 -15.90 -20.78
CA SER A 620 8.78 -17.28 -20.88
C SER A 620 8.69 -17.99 -19.52
N LYS A 621 9.51 -17.59 -18.54
CA LYS A 621 9.47 -18.07 -17.15
C LYS A 621 8.14 -17.80 -16.45
N TYR A 622 7.39 -16.78 -16.85
CA TYR A 622 6.03 -16.56 -16.38
C TYR A 622 5.11 -17.75 -16.68
N LEU A 623 5.25 -18.35 -17.86
CA LEU A 623 4.45 -19.50 -18.27
C LEU A 623 4.81 -20.73 -17.42
N ASP A 624 6.10 -20.92 -17.14
CA ASP A 624 6.56 -21.97 -16.21
C ASP A 624 6.04 -21.74 -14.79
N TYR A 625 6.05 -20.49 -14.32
CA TYR A 625 5.45 -20.14 -13.05
C TYR A 625 3.94 -20.42 -13.01
N LYS A 626 3.19 -20.17 -14.09
CA LYS A 626 1.74 -20.43 -14.13
C LYS A 626 1.42 -21.93 -14.11
N ASP A 627 2.16 -22.74 -14.86
CA ASP A 627 2.00 -24.19 -14.80
C ASP A 627 2.40 -24.73 -13.41
N TRP A 628 3.48 -24.20 -12.84
CA TRP A 628 3.91 -24.49 -11.47
C TRP A 628 2.87 -24.07 -10.43
N GLU A 629 2.22 -22.92 -10.61
CA GLU A 629 1.18 -22.38 -9.72
C GLU A 629 -0.04 -23.30 -9.68
N ILE A 630 -0.48 -23.82 -10.82
CA ILE A 630 -1.59 -24.80 -10.89
C ILE A 630 -1.26 -26.02 -10.02
N VAL A 631 -0.05 -26.56 -10.15
CA VAL A 631 0.37 -27.72 -9.35
C VAL A 631 0.54 -27.36 -7.87
N VAL A 632 1.01 -26.15 -7.56
CA VAL A 632 1.00 -25.65 -6.17
C VAL A 632 -0.43 -25.61 -5.64
N ASP A 633 -1.41 -25.18 -6.43
CA ASP A 633 -2.81 -25.17 -5.99
C ASP A 633 -3.37 -26.57 -5.72
N PHE A 634 -3.04 -27.56 -6.54
CA PHE A 634 -3.36 -28.96 -6.23
C PHE A 634 -2.65 -29.48 -4.98
N ILE A 635 -1.41 -29.07 -4.74
CA ILE A 635 -0.68 -29.38 -3.49
C ILE A 635 -1.37 -28.69 -2.30
N LEU A 636 -1.77 -27.43 -2.45
CA LEU A 636 -2.45 -26.65 -1.44
C LEU A 636 -3.83 -27.25 -1.10
N ARG A 637 -4.59 -27.69 -2.09
CA ARG A 637 -5.88 -28.36 -1.88
C ARG A 637 -5.75 -29.83 -1.45
N GLN A 638 -4.55 -30.40 -1.53
CA GLN A 638 -4.26 -31.83 -1.31
C GLN A 638 -4.93 -32.77 -2.33
N THR A 639 -5.27 -32.26 -3.51
CA THR A 639 -5.93 -32.99 -4.61
C THR A 639 -4.95 -33.50 -5.69
N HIS A 640 -3.64 -33.26 -5.50
CA HIS A 640 -2.60 -33.64 -6.45
C HIS A 640 -2.43 -35.15 -6.66
N TYR A 641 -3.00 -35.98 -5.79
CA TYR A 641 -3.02 -37.45 -5.96
C TYR A 641 -4.29 -37.97 -6.61
N ASP A 642 -5.29 -37.12 -6.87
CA ASP A 642 -6.47 -37.51 -7.64
C ASP A 642 -6.04 -37.85 -9.07
N GLU A 643 -6.63 -38.89 -9.68
CA GLU A 643 -6.19 -39.41 -11.00
C GLU A 643 -6.29 -38.34 -12.10
N ASP A 644 -7.40 -37.58 -12.18
CA ASP A 644 -7.56 -36.50 -13.17
C ASP A 644 -6.48 -35.41 -13.02
N ASN A 645 -6.14 -35.06 -11.78
CA ASN A 645 -5.10 -34.06 -11.50
C ASN A 645 -3.70 -34.62 -11.78
N PHE A 646 -3.49 -35.93 -11.59
CA PHE A 646 -2.21 -36.58 -11.80
C PHE A 646 -1.76 -36.53 -13.26
N ASP A 647 -2.66 -36.88 -14.17
CA ASP A 647 -2.41 -36.83 -15.61
C ASP A 647 -2.15 -35.40 -16.09
N LEU A 648 -2.91 -34.44 -15.55
CA LEU A 648 -2.68 -33.03 -15.82
C LEU A 648 -1.31 -32.57 -15.30
N ILE A 649 -0.91 -32.96 -14.09
CA ILE A 649 0.41 -32.61 -13.53
C ILE A 649 1.55 -33.20 -14.38
N GLU A 650 1.39 -34.43 -14.91
CA GLU A 650 2.37 -35.03 -15.82
C GLU A 650 2.46 -34.23 -17.14
N LYS A 651 1.33 -33.87 -17.74
CA LYS A 651 1.26 -33.02 -18.94
C LYS A 651 1.93 -31.66 -18.71
N LEU A 652 1.60 -30.99 -17.61
CA LEU A 652 2.19 -29.69 -17.24
C LEU A 652 3.70 -29.81 -17.05
N LYS A 653 4.16 -30.81 -16.30
CA LYS A 653 5.59 -31.07 -16.11
C LYS A 653 6.33 -31.25 -17.44
N ASN A 654 5.73 -32.00 -18.36
CA ASN A 654 6.32 -32.27 -19.67
C ASN A 654 6.29 -31.03 -20.59
N GLY A 655 5.38 -30.08 -20.36
CA GLY A 655 5.28 -28.82 -21.11
C GLY A 655 6.07 -27.62 -20.55
N MET A 656 6.77 -27.78 -19.42
CA MET A 656 7.52 -26.71 -18.75
C MET A 656 9.00 -26.64 -19.14
N ASN A 657 9.61 -25.48 -18.88
CA ASN A 657 11.04 -25.19 -19.06
C ASN A 657 11.49 -25.45 -20.51
N ASN A 658 12.60 -26.16 -20.70
CA ASN A 658 13.18 -26.45 -22.03
C ASN A 658 12.25 -27.24 -22.97
N ASN A 659 11.19 -27.86 -22.45
CA ASN A 659 10.24 -28.63 -23.26
C ASN A 659 9.07 -27.78 -23.78
N ARG A 660 8.96 -26.51 -23.37
CA ARG A 660 7.85 -25.64 -23.76
C ARG A 660 7.93 -25.28 -25.25
N LYS A 661 6.88 -25.60 -26.00
CA LYS A 661 6.72 -25.24 -27.42
C LYS A 661 5.69 -24.13 -27.66
N ASN A 662 4.70 -24.01 -26.79
CA ASN A 662 3.60 -23.04 -26.93
C ASN A 662 3.86 -21.79 -26.08
N PHE A 663 3.94 -20.62 -26.71
CA PHE A 663 4.19 -19.34 -26.05
C PHE A 663 3.03 -18.38 -26.27
N ASN A 664 2.33 -18.05 -25.18
CA ASN A 664 1.36 -16.96 -25.14
C ASN A 664 2.00 -15.76 -24.44
N TRP A 665 1.93 -14.59 -25.05
CA TRP A 665 2.55 -13.36 -24.56
C TRP A 665 1.54 -12.30 -24.10
N ALA A 666 0.26 -12.65 -23.97
CA ALA A 666 -0.79 -11.71 -23.57
C ALA A 666 -0.51 -11.04 -22.21
N HIS A 667 0.22 -11.69 -21.31
CA HIS A 667 0.61 -11.14 -20.00
C HIS A 667 1.60 -9.98 -20.09
N LEU A 668 2.33 -9.83 -21.20
CA LEU A 668 3.28 -8.71 -21.37
C LEU A 668 2.59 -7.35 -21.35
N SER A 669 1.29 -7.30 -21.70
CA SER A 669 0.46 -6.10 -21.58
C SER A 669 0.36 -5.56 -20.15
N LYS A 670 0.73 -6.37 -19.13
CA LYS A 670 0.74 -6.01 -17.71
C LYS A 670 2.07 -5.39 -17.27
N LEU A 671 3.14 -5.45 -18.09
CA LEU A 671 4.44 -4.88 -17.74
C LEU A 671 4.34 -3.35 -17.62
N GLY A 672 4.67 -2.82 -16.43
CA GLY A 672 4.54 -1.39 -16.14
C GLY A 672 3.12 -0.93 -15.77
N LYS A 673 2.15 -1.84 -15.63
CA LYS A 673 0.80 -1.55 -15.12
C LYS A 673 0.67 -2.04 -13.69
N THR A 674 0.22 -1.17 -12.77
CA THR A 674 -0.29 -1.66 -11.47
C THR A 674 -1.59 -2.43 -11.72
N LYS A 675 -1.87 -3.38 -10.82
CA LYS A 675 -3.15 -4.08 -10.77
C LYS A 675 -4.26 -3.04 -10.46
N LYS A 676 -4.82 -2.40 -11.48
CA LYS A 676 -6.01 -1.55 -11.36
C LYS A 676 -7.20 -2.42 -10.98
N SER A 677 -7.67 -2.23 -9.75
CA SER A 677 -9.07 -2.23 -9.36
C SER A 677 -9.97 -3.33 -9.94
N GLN A 678 -9.66 -4.60 -9.68
CA GLN A 678 -10.72 -5.63 -9.66
C GLN A 678 -10.67 -6.40 -8.33
N ASP A 679 -9.48 -6.77 -7.85
CA ASP A 679 -9.31 -7.28 -6.47
C ASP A 679 -9.27 -6.16 -5.39
N LEU A 680 -9.04 -4.91 -5.79
CA LEU A 680 -9.03 -3.75 -4.89
C LEU A 680 -10.42 -3.09 -4.77
N LEU A 681 -11.31 -3.30 -5.73
CA LEU A 681 -12.70 -2.83 -5.64
C LEU A 681 -13.52 -3.75 -4.72
N GLU A 682 -13.28 -5.06 -4.72
CA GLU A 682 -13.92 -5.97 -3.75
C GLU A 682 -13.35 -5.86 -2.32
N LYS A 683 -12.10 -5.37 -2.17
CA LYS A 683 -11.50 -5.10 -0.85
C LYS A 683 -11.74 -3.68 -0.31
N ASN A 684 -11.86 -2.67 -1.17
CA ASN A 684 -12.03 -1.28 -0.74
C ASN A 684 -13.49 -0.81 -0.66
N LEU A 685 -14.46 -1.62 -1.11
CA LEU A 685 -15.88 -1.39 -0.82
C LEU A 685 -16.27 -1.80 0.62
N LYS A 686 -15.32 -2.25 1.45
CA LYS A 686 -15.57 -2.76 2.81
C LYS A 686 -14.84 -1.99 3.91
N TYR A 687 -14.40 -0.76 3.65
CA TYR A 687 -13.55 -0.03 4.61
C TYR A 687 -14.01 1.39 4.99
N ASN A 688 -15.16 1.87 4.51
CA ASN A 688 -15.59 3.25 4.81
C ASN A 688 -16.96 3.42 5.48
N ASP A 689 -17.61 2.34 5.89
CA ASP A 689 -18.65 2.42 6.92
C ASP A 689 -18.14 1.65 8.14
N ILE A 690 -17.42 2.33 9.03
CA ILE A 690 -17.37 2.13 10.49
C ILE A 690 -16.57 3.35 11.02
N ILE A 691 -17.28 4.46 11.26
CA ILE A 691 -16.98 5.30 12.41
C ILE A 691 -17.89 4.76 13.50
N VAL A 692 -17.38 3.86 14.32
CA VAL A 692 -17.98 3.52 15.61
C VAL A 692 -16.91 3.71 16.66
N ASN A 693 -17.30 4.48 17.66
CA ASN A 693 -16.56 4.98 18.81
C ASN A 693 -15.45 4.06 19.33
N SER A 694 -14.30 4.68 19.59
CA SER A 694 -13.24 4.12 20.43
C SER A 694 -13.78 3.75 21.80
N VAL A 695 -13.98 2.45 22.02
CA VAL A 695 -13.90 1.80 23.33
C VAL A 695 -12.82 0.72 23.20
N SER A 696 -11.76 0.84 23.97
CA SER A 696 -10.71 -0.17 24.05
C SER A 696 -11.30 -1.51 24.51
N CYS A 697 -11.27 -2.56 23.67
CA CYS A 697 -11.30 -3.96 24.11
C CYS A 697 -10.81 -4.89 22.99
N ASN A 698 -9.95 -5.85 23.34
CA ASN A 698 -9.39 -6.90 22.49
C ASN A 698 -10.45 -7.94 22.04
N ASN A 699 -11.57 -7.52 21.45
CA ASN A 699 -12.68 -8.43 21.10
C ASN A 699 -12.30 -9.52 20.08
N LEU A 700 -11.25 -9.33 19.27
CA LEU A 700 -10.79 -10.42 18.41
C LEU A 700 -10.18 -11.58 19.22
N GLY A 701 -9.43 -11.28 20.28
CA GLY A 701 -8.75 -12.27 21.11
C GLY A 701 -9.75 -13.16 21.84
N SER A 702 -10.73 -12.55 22.52
CA SER A 702 -11.80 -13.26 23.23
C SER A 702 -12.65 -14.10 22.27
N TYR A 703 -13.06 -13.56 21.13
CA TYR A 703 -13.80 -14.31 20.10
C TYR A 703 -13.00 -15.53 19.59
N LEU A 704 -11.72 -15.33 19.24
CA LEU A 704 -10.89 -16.42 18.74
C LEU A 704 -10.63 -17.50 19.81
N ALA A 705 -10.52 -17.10 21.08
CA ALA A 705 -10.42 -18.02 22.20
C ALA A 705 -11.68 -18.89 22.32
N GLY A 706 -12.88 -18.30 22.34
CA GLY A 706 -14.14 -19.05 22.38
C GLY A 706 -14.29 -20.02 21.21
N LEU A 707 -13.94 -19.58 19.99
CA LEU A 707 -13.99 -20.43 18.80
C LEU A 707 -13.00 -21.59 18.86
N PHE A 708 -11.78 -21.35 19.36
CA PHE A 708 -10.78 -22.40 19.60
C PHE A 708 -11.23 -23.39 20.69
N GLU A 709 -11.88 -22.91 21.75
CA GLU A 709 -12.32 -23.75 22.85
C GLU A 709 -13.47 -24.68 22.46
N GLY A 710 -14.31 -24.31 21.50
CA GLY A 710 -15.23 -25.25 20.85
C GLY A 710 -14.53 -26.17 19.85
N ASP A 711 -14.18 -25.64 18.67
CA ASP A 711 -13.79 -26.44 17.49
C ASP A 711 -12.28 -26.62 17.27
N GLY A 712 -11.46 -26.03 18.17
CA GLY A 712 -10.01 -25.99 18.05
C GLY A 712 -9.26 -27.14 18.72
N HIS A 713 -8.04 -27.39 18.25
CA HIS A 713 -7.05 -28.26 18.88
C HIS A 713 -5.62 -27.82 18.55
N ILE A 714 -4.66 -28.15 19.44
CA ILE A 714 -3.23 -27.98 19.20
C ILE A 714 -2.59 -29.36 19.15
N TRP A 715 -1.96 -29.66 18.01
CA TRP A 715 -1.19 -30.89 17.83
C TRP A 715 0.30 -30.60 18.04
N ILE A 716 0.95 -31.34 18.94
CA ILE A 716 2.39 -31.30 19.20
C ILE A 716 2.95 -32.71 19.02
N GLN A 717 4.01 -32.85 18.24
CA GLN A 717 4.61 -34.16 17.97
C GLN A 717 5.31 -34.72 19.23
N LYS A 718 5.02 -35.98 19.59
CA LYS A 718 5.75 -36.72 20.63
C LYS A 718 7.17 -37.05 20.14
N GLN A 719 8.18 -36.88 20.99
CA GLN A 719 9.62 -37.00 20.66
C GLN A 719 10.08 -38.45 20.38
N LYS A 720 9.57 -39.11 19.33
CA LYS A 720 9.96 -40.48 18.95
C LYS A 720 10.68 -40.60 17.60
N GLY A 721 11.28 -39.53 17.06
CA GLY A 721 12.01 -39.64 15.77
C GLY A 721 13.01 -38.53 15.46
N LYS A 722 13.89 -38.78 14.48
CA LYS A 722 14.96 -37.88 14.00
C LYS A 722 14.48 -36.57 13.34
N LYS A 723 13.17 -36.38 13.12
CA LYS A 723 12.59 -35.17 12.52
C LYS A 723 11.54 -34.57 13.46
N THR A 724 11.73 -33.31 13.83
CA THR A 724 10.78 -32.52 14.62
C THR A 724 9.91 -31.67 13.71
N HIS A 725 8.60 -31.81 13.82
CA HIS A 725 7.64 -30.91 13.20
C HIS A 725 7.20 -29.83 14.19
N ASN A 726 6.99 -28.61 13.69
CA ASN A 726 6.37 -27.56 14.50
C ASN A 726 4.98 -27.99 14.97
N PRO A 727 4.53 -27.52 16.14
CA PRO A 727 3.16 -27.59 16.56
C PRO A 727 2.19 -27.06 15.49
N ARG A 728 0.95 -27.51 15.57
CA ARG A 728 -0.13 -27.04 14.72
C ARG A 728 -1.29 -26.60 15.59
N PHE A 729 -1.59 -25.31 15.58
CA PHE A 729 -2.86 -24.78 16.05
C PHE A 729 -3.89 -24.96 14.93
N CYS A 730 -5.01 -25.59 15.25
CA CYS A 730 -6.02 -25.97 14.27
C CYS A 730 -7.41 -25.53 14.75
N ILE A 731 -8.26 -25.02 13.84
CA ILE A 731 -9.71 -24.86 14.06
C ILE A 731 -10.44 -25.51 12.88
N THR A 732 -11.41 -26.37 13.17
CA THR A 732 -12.21 -27.06 12.15
C THR A 732 -13.48 -26.26 11.87
N PHE A 733 -13.83 -26.10 10.61
CA PHE A 733 -15.03 -25.41 10.15
C PHE A 733 -15.81 -26.34 9.22
N GLY A 734 -17.15 -26.31 9.28
CA GLY A 734 -17.96 -26.84 8.19
C GLY A 734 -17.63 -26.09 6.88
N LEU A 735 -17.68 -26.77 5.73
CA LEU A 735 -17.24 -26.19 4.45
C LEU A 735 -18.03 -24.94 4.07
N LYS A 736 -19.31 -24.87 4.44
CA LYS A 736 -20.13 -23.65 4.30
C LYS A 736 -19.53 -22.42 5.00
N ASN A 737 -18.71 -22.60 6.03
CA ASN A 737 -18.04 -21.53 6.78
C ASN A 737 -16.60 -21.24 6.29
N GLU A 738 -16.22 -21.70 5.09
CA GLU A 738 -14.89 -21.44 4.51
C GLU A 738 -14.52 -19.94 4.47
N ALA A 739 -15.50 -19.07 4.25
CA ALA A 739 -15.30 -17.62 4.24
C ALA A 739 -14.74 -17.09 5.58
N LEU A 740 -15.25 -17.58 6.71
CA LEU A 740 -14.74 -17.24 8.05
C LEU A 740 -13.31 -17.76 8.23
N ALA A 741 -13.04 -19.01 7.82
CA ALA A 741 -11.69 -19.58 7.90
C ALA A 741 -10.67 -18.77 7.10
N LYS A 742 -11.05 -18.30 5.90
CA LYS A 742 -10.22 -17.42 5.05
C LYS A 742 -10.00 -16.05 5.69
N LYS A 743 -11.04 -15.44 6.27
CA LYS A 743 -10.93 -14.16 6.97
C LYS A 743 -9.98 -14.27 8.17
N LEU A 744 -10.13 -15.29 9.01
CA LEU A 744 -9.22 -15.55 10.14
C LEU A 744 -7.79 -15.79 9.67
N LEU A 745 -7.57 -16.58 8.60
CA LEU A 745 -6.23 -16.77 8.03
C LEU A 745 -5.61 -15.44 7.58
N SER A 746 -6.40 -14.56 6.96
CA SER A 746 -5.92 -13.23 6.53
C SER A 746 -5.52 -12.34 7.70
N ILE A 747 -6.28 -12.40 8.80
CA ILE A 747 -5.99 -11.66 10.04
C ILE A 747 -4.72 -12.22 10.70
N ILE A 748 -4.58 -13.55 10.80
CA ILE A 748 -3.40 -14.19 11.39
C ILE A 748 -2.16 -13.94 10.52
N GLY A 749 -2.31 -13.92 9.19
CA GLY A 749 -1.23 -13.66 8.24
C GLY A 749 -0.22 -14.81 8.11
N SER A 750 -0.50 -15.97 8.71
CA SER A 750 0.38 -17.14 8.71
C SER A 750 -0.44 -18.42 8.92
N GLY A 751 -0.18 -19.44 8.11
CA GLY A 751 -0.90 -20.71 8.14
C GLY A 751 -1.46 -21.08 6.77
N PHE A 752 -2.37 -22.05 6.75
CA PHE A 752 -3.10 -22.47 5.54
C PHE A 752 -4.44 -23.11 5.92
N ILE A 753 -5.35 -23.22 4.95
CA ILE A 753 -6.58 -24.01 5.09
C ILE A 753 -6.34 -25.39 4.47
N ARG A 754 -6.70 -26.44 5.22
CA ARG A 754 -6.74 -27.84 4.76
C ARG A 754 -8.18 -28.23 4.50
N TYR A 755 -8.51 -28.60 3.26
CA TYR A 755 -9.85 -29.04 2.90
C TYR A 755 -10.04 -30.53 3.18
N LYS A 756 -11.24 -30.89 3.65
CA LYS A 756 -11.71 -32.25 3.90
C LYS A 756 -13.08 -32.42 3.23
N PRO A 757 -13.14 -32.50 1.88
CA PRO A 757 -14.40 -32.50 1.15
C PRO A 757 -15.30 -33.68 1.52
N LYS A 758 -14.71 -34.86 1.81
CA LYS A 758 -15.45 -36.04 2.30
C LYS A 758 -16.17 -35.80 3.62
N ASP A 759 -15.61 -34.95 4.47
CA ASP A 759 -16.16 -34.59 5.79
C ASP A 759 -17.05 -33.32 5.72
N ASN A 760 -17.27 -32.77 4.51
CA ASN A 760 -17.88 -31.45 4.29
C ASN A 760 -17.29 -30.35 5.21
N ALA A 761 -15.96 -30.34 5.35
CA ALA A 761 -15.24 -29.49 6.30
C ALA A 761 -13.95 -28.90 5.72
N CYS A 762 -13.47 -27.82 6.34
CA CYS A 762 -12.12 -27.29 6.15
C CYS A 762 -11.48 -26.99 7.51
N VAL A 763 -10.14 -26.98 7.58
CA VAL A 763 -9.40 -26.79 8.83
C VAL A 763 -8.41 -25.65 8.63
N LEU A 764 -8.55 -24.59 9.41
CA LEU A 764 -7.52 -23.56 9.54
C LEU A 764 -6.35 -24.14 10.31
N VAL A 765 -5.15 -24.16 9.73
CA VAL A 765 -3.93 -24.71 10.33
C VAL A 765 -2.85 -23.65 10.39
N VAL A 766 -2.38 -23.34 11.60
CA VAL A 766 -1.26 -22.43 11.87
C VAL A 766 -0.12 -23.25 12.47
N SER A 767 1.01 -23.29 11.77
CA SER A 767 2.21 -24.05 12.17
C SER A 767 3.52 -23.25 12.10
N PRO A 768 3.67 -22.21 11.24
CA PRO A 768 4.84 -21.36 11.32
C PRO A 768 4.91 -20.65 12.68
N VAL A 769 6.13 -20.56 13.23
CA VAL A 769 6.41 -20.00 14.56
C VAL A 769 5.90 -18.56 14.70
N VAL A 770 6.01 -17.76 13.64
CA VAL A 770 5.49 -16.38 13.61
C VAL A 770 3.98 -16.36 13.83
N GLY A 771 3.25 -17.27 13.16
CA GLY A 771 1.80 -17.42 13.36
C GLY A 771 1.44 -17.94 14.75
N LEU A 772 2.19 -18.93 15.27
CA LEU A 772 1.96 -19.48 16.61
C LEU A 772 2.16 -18.42 17.71
N LYS A 773 3.20 -17.58 17.60
CA LYS A 773 3.41 -16.42 18.48
C LYS A 773 2.24 -15.43 18.42
N LYS A 774 1.74 -15.15 17.21
CA LYS A 774 0.59 -14.25 17.04
C LYS A 774 -0.68 -14.80 17.68
N ILE A 775 -0.96 -16.09 17.52
CA ILE A 775 -2.10 -16.76 18.16
C ILE A 775 -2.00 -16.63 19.68
N ILE A 776 -0.84 -16.95 20.27
CA ILE A 776 -0.65 -16.85 21.72
C ILE A 776 -0.85 -15.43 22.21
N ASN A 777 -0.31 -14.43 21.51
CA ASN A 777 -0.52 -13.03 21.87
C ASN A 777 -2.00 -12.60 21.80
N LEU A 778 -2.82 -13.29 21.00
CA LEU A 778 -4.26 -13.00 20.89
C LEU A 778 -5.07 -13.70 21.98
N ILE A 779 -4.75 -14.95 22.33
CA ILE A 779 -5.63 -15.79 23.17
C ILE A 779 -5.10 -16.11 24.57
N ASN A 780 -3.82 -15.86 24.86
CA ASN A 780 -3.27 -16.08 26.20
C ASN A 780 -3.92 -15.09 27.18
N GLY A 781 -4.62 -15.61 28.19
CA GLY A 781 -5.45 -14.82 29.11
C GLY A 781 -6.90 -14.61 28.67
N GLU A 782 -7.33 -15.20 27.55
CA GLU A 782 -8.71 -15.12 27.04
C GLU A 782 -9.51 -16.44 27.14
N LEU A 783 -8.82 -17.58 27.35
CA LEU A 783 -9.46 -18.90 27.47
C LEU A 783 -10.24 -19.04 28.78
N ARG A 784 -11.30 -19.85 28.77
CA ARG A 784 -12.21 -20.07 29.92
C ARG A 784 -12.48 -21.55 30.25
N THR A 785 -11.96 -22.48 29.46
CA THR A 785 -12.23 -23.92 29.58
C THR A 785 -10.98 -24.72 29.97
N PRO A 786 -11.13 -25.98 30.39
CA PRO A 786 -10.02 -26.91 30.58
C PRO A 786 -9.06 -27.07 29.39
N LYS A 787 -9.46 -26.67 28.17
CA LYS A 787 -8.62 -26.73 26.97
C LYS A 787 -7.36 -25.83 27.05
N ILE A 788 -7.25 -24.96 28.05
CA ILE A 788 -6.05 -24.13 28.31
C ILE A 788 -4.75 -24.94 28.40
N HIS A 789 -4.80 -26.19 28.86
CA HIS A 789 -3.61 -27.05 28.91
C HIS A 789 -2.92 -27.20 27.55
N GLN A 790 -3.69 -27.20 26.44
CA GLN A 790 -3.13 -27.28 25.09
C GLN A 790 -2.33 -26.01 24.73
N LEU A 791 -2.82 -24.83 25.16
CA LEU A 791 -2.14 -23.56 24.97
C LEU A 791 -0.85 -23.50 25.80
N TYR A 792 -0.90 -23.97 27.05
CA TYR A 792 0.28 -24.05 27.91
C TYR A 792 1.36 -24.97 27.34
N ASN A 793 0.98 -26.14 26.82
CA ASN A 793 1.91 -27.03 26.13
C ASN A 793 2.58 -26.36 24.92
N LEU A 794 1.84 -25.53 24.18
CA LEU A 794 2.38 -24.76 23.06
C LEU A 794 3.35 -23.65 23.53
N ILE A 795 3.01 -22.93 24.60
CA ILE A 795 3.86 -21.92 25.23
C ILE A 795 5.16 -22.56 25.71
N ASP A 796 5.09 -23.70 26.39
CA ASP A 796 6.28 -24.45 26.83
C ASP A 796 7.16 -24.86 25.66
N TRP A 797 6.53 -25.35 24.57
CA TRP A 797 7.28 -25.69 23.36
C TRP A 797 7.97 -24.47 22.75
N LEU A 798 7.32 -23.31 22.68
CA LEU A 798 7.92 -22.08 22.13
C LEU A 798 9.03 -21.54 23.03
N ASN A 799 8.82 -21.50 24.34
CA ASN A 799 9.83 -21.06 25.29
C ASN A 799 11.09 -21.93 25.19
N LYS A 800 10.90 -23.26 25.10
CA LYS A 800 11.98 -24.23 24.95
C LYS A 800 12.73 -24.12 23.62
N ASN A 801 12.03 -23.96 22.48
CA ASN A 801 12.63 -24.07 21.15
C ASN A 801 12.96 -22.71 20.49
N HIS A 802 12.42 -21.61 21.01
CA HIS A 802 12.53 -20.28 20.39
C HIS A 802 12.84 -19.14 21.37
N ALA A 803 13.21 -19.45 22.61
CA ALA A 803 13.64 -18.49 23.64
C ALA A 803 12.66 -17.31 23.80
N THR A 804 11.36 -17.60 23.81
CA THR A 804 10.31 -16.57 23.77
C THR A 804 9.96 -15.93 25.10
N ASN A 805 10.30 -16.57 26.23
CA ASN A 805 10.01 -16.11 27.60
C ASN A 805 8.55 -15.64 27.81
N ILE A 806 7.59 -16.36 27.23
CA ILE A 806 6.16 -16.07 27.34
C ILE A 806 5.63 -16.63 28.67
N ASN A 807 4.98 -15.77 29.46
CA ASN A 807 4.30 -16.17 30.69
C ASN A 807 2.93 -16.80 30.39
N LYS A 808 2.61 -17.88 31.09
CA LYS A 808 1.30 -18.54 31.03
C LYS A 808 0.29 -17.71 31.83
N LEU A 809 -0.75 -17.19 31.19
CA LEU A 809 -1.81 -16.43 31.86
C LEU A 809 -2.97 -17.36 32.24
N PRO A 810 -3.62 -17.15 33.41
CA PRO A 810 -4.70 -18.01 33.89
C PRO A 810 -5.97 -17.88 33.04
N LEU A 811 -6.95 -18.75 33.31
CA LEU A 811 -8.29 -18.65 32.75
C LEU A 811 -8.92 -17.28 33.03
N ASN A 812 -9.61 -16.74 32.04
CA ASN A 812 -10.30 -15.46 32.13
C ASN A 812 -11.59 -15.61 32.94
N LYS A 813 -11.72 -14.83 34.02
CA LYS A 813 -12.89 -14.83 34.92
C LYS A 813 -13.73 -13.55 34.81
N ASN A 814 -13.49 -12.71 33.81
CA ASN A 814 -14.27 -11.49 33.60
C ASN A 814 -15.71 -11.83 33.21
N ASN A 815 -16.68 -10.97 33.52
CA ASN A 815 -18.08 -11.21 33.14
C ASN A 815 -18.22 -11.46 31.61
N LEU A 816 -19.01 -12.47 31.23
CA LEU A 816 -19.34 -12.82 29.84
C LEU A 816 -19.91 -11.63 29.05
N GLU A 817 -20.64 -10.71 29.71
CA GLU A 817 -21.24 -9.54 29.07
C GLU A 817 -20.24 -8.50 28.50
N ASN A 818 -18.96 -8.62 28.89
CA ASN A 818 -17.93 -7.62 28.63
C ASN A 818 -16.97 -7.99 27.50
N ASN A 819 -17.14 -9.15 26.88
CA ASN A 819 -16.31 -9.57 25.76
C ASN A 819 -17.05 -10.54 24.81
N SER A 820 -16.42 -10.82 23.69
CA SER A 820 -16.95 -11.65 22.59
C SER A 820 -16.65 -13.15 22.72
N TRP A 821 -16.17 -13.64 23.87
CA TRP A 821 -15.82 -15.05 24.04
C TRP A 821 -17.01 -15.98 23.80
N LEU A 822 -18.18 -15.65 24.37
CA LEU A 822 -19.40 -16.46 24.19
C LEU A 822 -19.85 -16.46 22.72
N SER A 823 -19.61 -15.37 21.97
CA SER A 823 -19.85 -15.35 20.53
C SER A 823 -19.01 -16.38 19.78
N GLY A 824 -17.70 -16.43 20.03
CA GLY A 824 -16.82 -17.43 19.43
C GLY A 824 -17.21 -18.85 19.80
N PHE A 825 -17.56 -19.07 21.08
CA PHE A 825 -17.97 -20.38 21.58
C PHE A 825 -19.30 -20.86 20.97
N VAL A 826 -20.28 -19.96 20.79
CA VAL A 826 -21.55 -20.27 20.11
C VAL A 826 -21.36 -20.48 18.61
N ASP A 827 -20.40 -19.78 17.99
CA ASP A 827 -20.05 -20.02 16.59
C ASP A 827 -19.49 -21.43 16.35
N ALA A 828 -18.87 -22.04 17.36
CA ALA A 828 -18.49 -23.46 17.35
C ALA A 828 -19.68 -24.36 17.74
N ASP A 829 -20.07 -24.36 19.02
CA ASP A 829 -20.91 -25.38 19.65
C ASP A 829 -22.39 -24.95 19.87
N GLY A 830 -22.77 -23.74 19.47
CA GLY A 830 -24.12 -23.23 19.65
C GLY A 830 -25.11 -23.58 18.53
N SER A 831 -26.41 -23.42 18.79
CA SER A 831 -27.46 -23.61 17.78
C SER A 831 -28.67 -22.71 18.04
N PHE A 832 -29.08 -21.95 17.01
CA PHE A 832 -30.33 -21.19 17.00
C PHE A 832 -31.44 -21.99 16.32
N SER A 833 -32.60 -22.08 16.96
CA SER A 833 -33.74 -22.79 16.42
C SER A 833 -35.05 -22.07 16.72
N VAL A 834 -35.96 -22.10 15.75
CA VAL A 834 -37.36 -21.69 15.90
C VAL A 834 -38.20 -22.94 15.88
N GLN A 835 -38.98 -23.19 16.93
CA GLN A 835 -39.95 -24.28 17.01
C GLN A 835 -41.34 -23.73 16.66
N TYR A 836 -42.08 -24.46 15.83
CA TYR A 836 -43.47 -24.18 15.51
C TYR A 836 -44.24 -25.52 15.46
N THR A 837 -45.17 -25.71 16.38
CA THR A 837 -46.08 -26.85 16.45
C THR A 837 -47.49 -26.38 16.06
N LYS A 838 -48.02 -26.92 14.95
CA LYS A 838 -49.38 -26.68 14.45
C LYS A 838 -50.40 -27.47 15.29
N THR A 839 -51.62 -26.96 15.37
CA THR A 839 -52.77 -27.68 15.92
C THR A 839 -53.33 -28.60 14.85
N GLU A 840 -53.01 -29.89 14.92
CA GLU A 840 -53.73 -30.98 14.26
C GLU A 840 -54.21 -31.97 15.34
N GLU A 841 -55.22 -32.79 15.02
CA GLU A 841 -55.96 -33.68 15.93
C GLU A 841 -55.03 -34.40 16.93
N GLY A 842 -54.99 -33.89 18.18
CA GLY A 842 -54.16 -34.42 19.27
C GLY A 842 -53.18 -33.41 19.92
N ALA A 843 -52.89 -32.25 19.31
CA ALA A 843 -52.03 -31.23 19.92
C ALA A 843 -52.82 -30.27 20.84
N LYS A 844 -52.53 -30.25 22.15
CA LYS A 844 -53.26 -29.46 23.16
C LYS A 844 -53.23 -27.93 22.94
N LYS A 845 -52.18 -27.35 22.33
CA LYS A 845 -52.06 -25.90 21.99
C LYS A 845 -51.01 -25.64 20.89
N ARG A 846 -51.24 -24.62 20.04
CA ARG A 846 -50.25 -24.09 19.09
C ARG A 846 -49.05 -23.50 19.84
N LYS A 847 -47.82 -23.89 19.49
CA LYS A 847 -46.60 -23.40 20.18
C LYS A 847 -45.58 -22.86 19.19
N ILE A 848 -45.18 -21.60 19.35
CA ILE A 848 -44.05 -20.98 18.65
C ILE A 848 -43.02 -20.58 19.70
N SER A 849 -41.75 -20.97 19.53
CA SER A 849 -40.69 -20.60 20.48
C SER A 849 -39.33 -20.50 19.81
N CYS A 850 -38.53 -19.52 20.24
CA CYS A 850 -37.13 -19.36 19.88
C CYS A 850 -36.22 -20.01 20.93
N ARG A 851 -35.15 -20.67 20.51
CA ARG A 851 -34.17 -21.29 21.42
C ARG A 851 -32.73 -21.12 20.94
N LEU A 852 -31.84 -20.66 21.83
CA LEU A 852 -30.40 -20.89 21.74
C LEU A 852 -30.05 -22.14 22.57
N ARG A 853 -29.37 -23.11 21.95
CA ARG A 853 -28.89 -24.33 22.61
C ARG A 853 -27.38 -24.40 22.56
N ILE A 854 -26.76 -24.82 23.66
CA ILE A 854 -25.34 -25.20 23.72
C ILE A 854 -25.28 -26.61 24.34
N GLU A 855 -24.47 -27.48 23.76
CA GLU A 855 -24.21 -28.84 24.25
C GLU A 855 -22.70 -29.07 24.29
N GLN A 856 -22.17 -29.47 25.44
CA GLN A 856 -20.73 -29.71 25.63
C GLN A 856 -20.52 -30.89 26.56
N ARG A 857 -19.43 -31.65 26.37
CA ARG A 857 -19.08 -32.79 27.23
C ARG A 857 -18.92 -32.35 28.69
N ILE A 858 -19.19 -33.26 29.64
CA ILE A 858 -19.00 -32.95 31.06
C ILE A 858 -17.52 -32.77 31.42
N LEU A 859 -16.65 -33.67 30.94
CA LEU A 859 -15.22 -33.69 31.29
C LEU A 859 -14.33 -33.54 30.05
N ASP A 860 -13.21 -32.83 30.20
CA ASP A 860 -12.17 -32.80 29.20
C ASP A 860 -11.52 -34.19 29.06
N PRO A 861 -11.37 -34.74 27.85
CA PRO A 861 -10.89 -36.11 27.68
C PRO A 861 -9.40 -36.28 28.01
N VAL A 862 -8.65 -35.18 28.16
CA VAL A 862 -7.21 -35.21 28.46
C VAL A 862 -6.96 -34.90 29.92
N THR A 863 -7.54 -33.82 30.44
CA THR A 863 -7.27 -33.40 31.83
C THR A 863 -8.25 -33.98 32.84
N ASN A 864 -9.40 -34.50 32.38
CA ASN A 864 -10.51 -34.93 33.23
C ASN A 864 -11.13 -33.79 34.06
N ASP A 865 -10.80 -32.53 33.78
CA ASP A 865 -11.40 -31.38 34.42
C ASP A 865 -12.83 -31.16 33.88
N SER A 866 -13.70 -30.64 34.73
CA SER A 866 -15.10 -30.39 34.38
C SER A 866 -15.28 -29.09 33.59
N TYR A 867 -16.22 -29.10 32.64
CA TYR A 867 -16.73 -27.90 31.98
C TYR A 867 -17.84 -27.20 32.79
N PHE A 868 -18.16 -27.70 34.00
CA PHE A 868 -19.26 -27.22 34.83
C PHE A 868 -19.19 -25.72 35.09
N ASP A 869 -18.06 -25.19 35.55
CA ASP A 869 -17.95 -23.79 35.99
C ASP A 869 -18.35 -22.81 34.89
N ILE A 870 -17.77 -22.96 33.70
CA ILE A 870 -18.05 -22.08 32.56
C ILE A 870 -19.46 -22.29 32.00
N LEU A 871 -19.97 -23.53 31.94
CA LEU A 871 -21.33 -23.77 31.44
C LEU A 871 -22.41 -23.30 32.43
N ASN A 872 -22.12 -23.36 33.73
CA ASN A 872 -22.98 -22.81 34.77
C ASN A 872 -22.97 -21.27 34.70
N GLU A 873 -21.81 -20.64 34.49
CA GLU A 873 -21.71 -19.19 34.24
C GLU A 873 -22.55 -18.77 33.02
N ILE A 874 -22.46 -19.52 31.91
CA ILE A 874 -23.28 -19.27 30.71
C ILE A 874 -24.78 -19.47 31.02
N SER A 875 -25.16 -20.51 31.77
CA SER A 875 -26.58 -20.76 32.06
C SER A 875 -27.18 -19.66 32.94
N LEU A 876 -26.43 -19.18 33.94
CA LEU A 876 -26.81 -18.06 34.79
C LEU A 876 -26.93 -16.78 33.97
N PHE A 877 -25.94 -16.49 33.12
CA PHE A 877 -25.95 -15.32 32.24
C PHE A 877 -27.15 -15.32 31.28
N LEU A 878 -27.47 -16.46 30.66
CA LEU A 878 -28.59 -16.58 29.73
C LEU A 878 -29.95 -16.78 30.42
N ASN A 879 -30.00 -16.72 31.75
CA ASN A 879 -31.19 -16.96 32.57
C ASN A 879 -31.89 -18.29 32.20
N CYS A 880 -31.16 -19.40 32.25
CA CYS A 880 -31.67 -20.73 31.94
C CYS A 880 -31.02 -21.81 32.81
N ASN A 881 -31.56 -23.03 32.74
CA ASN A 881 -31.04 -24.16 33.53
C ASN A 881 -29.91 -24.88 32.79
N LEU A 882 -28.88 -25.28 33.55
CA LEU A 882 -27.89 -26.26 33.13
C LEU A 882 -28.42 -27.67 33.43
N LEU A 883 -28.60 -28.48 32.40
CA LEU A 883 -29.08 -29.85 32.49
C LEU A 883 -28.00 -30.83 32.02
N THR A 884 -28.19 -32.11 32.30
CA THR A 884 -27.37 -33.19 31.74
C THR A 884 -28.19 -34.05 30.77
N ARG A 885 -27.52 -34.55 29.73
CA ARG A 885 -28.09 -35.45 28.75
C ARG A 885 -27.11 -36.56 28.42
N THR A 886 -27.54 -37.81 28.58
CA THR A 886 -26.77 -38.98 28.12
C THR A 886 -27.22 -39.39 26.72
N GLN A 887 -26.28 -39.44 25.78
CA GLN A 887 -26.57 -39.95 24.44
C GLN A 887 -26.66 -41.47 24.45
N LYS A 888 -27.79 -42.03 24.00
CA LYS A 888 -27.99 -43.49 23.96
C LYS A 888 -26.97 -44.24 23.10
N SER A 889 -26.47 -43.62 22.03
CA SER A 889 -25.55 -44.26 21.07
C SER A 889 -24.11 -44.39 21.59
N THR A 890 -23.65 -43.43 22.37
CA THR A 890 -22.25 -43.37 22.85
C THR A 890 -22.12 -43.56 24.35
N ASN A 891 -23.25 -43.54 25.08
CA ASN A 891 -23.32 -43.46 26.54
C ASN A 891 -22.57 -42.26 27.15
N ASN A 892 -22.17 -41.29 26.31
CA ASN A 892 -21.51 -40.08 26.78
C ASN A 892 -22.54 -39.13 27.37
N THR A 893 -22.19 -38.51 28.50
CA THR A 893 -23.01 -37.51 29.16
C THR A 893 -22.48 -36.11 28.84
N TYR A 894 -23.42 -35.23 28.47
CA TYR A 894 -23.17 -33.85 28.08
C TYR A 894 -23.91 -32.92 29.02
N TYR A 895 -23.32 -31.77 29.30
CA TYR A 895 -24.04 -30.61 29.77
C TYR A 895 -24.82 -29.99 28.61
N THR A 896 -26.07 -29.61 28.86
CA THR A 896 -26.91 -28.94 27.90
C THR A 896 -27.65 -27.78 28.55
N LEU A 897 -27.65 -26.64 27.87
CA LEU A 897 -28.47 -25.48 28.24
C LEU A 897 -29.31 -25.05 27.05
N ALA A 898 -30.53 -24.58 27.34
CA ALA A 898 -31.52 -24.20 26.35
C ALA A 898 -32.24 -22.93 26.80
N ALA A 899 -31.80 -21.79 26.28
CA ALA A 899 -32.34 -20.49 26.57
C ALA A 899 -33.52 -20.19 25.63
N SER A 900 -34.75 -20.16 26.18
CA SER A 900 -35.98 -19.94 25.40
C SER A 900 -37.05 -19.09 26.11
N SER A 901 -36.79 -18.58 27.31
CA SER A 901 -37.72 -17.66 28.00
C SER A 901 -37.66 -16.27 27.37
N LYS A 902 -38.71 -15.45 27.50
CA LYS A 902 -38.68 -14.06 26.99
C LYS A 902 -37.49 -13.25 27.51
N VAL A 903 -37.16 -13.40 28.79
CA VAL A 903 -36.00 -12.75 29.41
C VAL A 903 -34.70 -13.22 28.76
N SER A 904 -34.55 -14.53 28.55
CA SER A 904 -33.38 -15.08 27.87
C SER A 904 -33.27 -14.60 26.43
N LEU A 905 -34.40 -14.47 25.70
CA LEU A 905 -34.39 -13.95 24.33
C LEU A 905 -33.84 -12.52 24.29
N ASP A 906 -34.28 -11.65 25.19
CA ASP A 906 -33.79 -10.28 25.29
C ASP A 906 -32.29 -10.22 25.59
N ILE A 907 -31.82 -11.03 26.56
CA ILE A 907 -30.38 -11.15 26.88
C ILE A 907 -29.57 -11.61 25.65
N ILE A 908 -30.05 -12.63 24.93
CA ILE A 908 -29.39 -13.15 23.72
C ILE A 908 -29.31 -12.04 22.66
N ILE A 909 -30.41 -11.35 22.40
CA ILE A 909 -30.48 -10.27 21.41
C ILE A 909 -29.47 -9.17 21.78
N ASN A 910 -29.49 -8.70 23.02
CA ASN A 910 -28.58 -7.66 23.49
C ASN A 910 -27.11 -8.08 23.40
N TYR A 911 -26.79 -9.33 23.77
CA TYR A 911 -25.43 -9.85 23.68
C TYR A 911 -24.92 -9.95 22.24
N PHE A 912 -25.66 -10.60 21.33
CA PHE A 912 -25.20 -10.84 19.97
C PHE A 912 -25.29 -9.61 19.04
N ASN A 913 -26.09 -8.60 19.41
CA ASN A 913 -26.02 -7.29 18.76
C ASN A 913 -24.76 -6.51 19.19
N LYS A 914 -24.31 -6.68 20.44
CA LYS A 914 -23.06 -6.09 20.93
C LYS A 914 -21.81 -6.87 20.46
N TYR A 915 -21.89 -8.19 20.43
CA TYR A 915 -20.82 -9.11 20.02
C TYR A 915 -21.32 -10.08 18.94
N PRO A 916 -21.26 -9.68 17.65
CA PRO A 916 -21.79 -10.47 16.55
C PRO A 916 -21.13 -11.84 16.42
N LEU A 917 -21.89 -12.79 15.89
CA LEU A 917 -21.38 -14.05 15.33
C LEU A 917 -20.72 -13.77 13.97
N PHE A 918 -19.79 -14.62 13.57
CA PHE A 918 -19.09 -14.50 12.28
C PHE A 918 -19.17 -15.74 11.40
N SER A 919 -19.69 -16.86 11.88
CA SER A 919 -20.02 -18.00 10.99
C SER A 919 -21.32 -17.77 10.24
N SER A 920 -21.75 -18.76 9.44
CA SER A 920 -23.10 -18.76 8.84
C SER A 920 -24.22 -18.68 9.88
N LYS A 921 -23.95 -19.04 11.15
CA LYS A 921 -24.89 -18.90 12.26
C LYS A 921 -25.31 -17.45 12.50
N TYR A 922 -24.53 -16.45 12.05
CA TYR A 922 -24.96 -15.05 12.09
C TYR A 922 -26.28 -14.84 11.32
N LEU A 923 -26.39 -15.43 10.13
CA LEU A 923 -27.60 -15.32 9.31
C LEU A 923 -28.77 -16.04 9.98
N ASP A 924 -28.51 -17.20 10.60
CA ASP A 924 -29.51 -17.94 11.35
C ASP A 924 -29.97 -17.19 12.59
N TYR A 925 -29.05 -16.52 13.31
CA TYR A 925 -29.37 -15.62 14.41
C TYR A 925 -30.21 -14.42 13.94
N LYS A 926 -29.88 -13.77 12.81
CA LYS A 926 -30.67 -12.64 12.30
C LYS A 926 -32.08 -13.02 11.88
N ASP A 927 -32.27 -14.21 11.33
CA ASP A 927 -33.61 -14.72 11.07
C ASP A 927 -34.33 -15.14 12.37
N TRP A 928 -33.62 -15.72 13.33
CA TRP A 928 -34.13 -16.06 14.65
C TRP A 928 -34.55 -14.83 15.46
N GLU A 929 -33.79 -13.73 15.36
CA GLU A 929 -34.02 -12.44 16.03
C GLU A 929 -35.38 -11.84 15.62
N LYS A 930 -35.74 -11.93 14.33
CA LYS A 930 -37.06 -11.50 13.84
C LYS A 930 -38.20 -12.20 14.58
N VAL A 931 -38.10 -13.52 14.74
CA VAL A 931 -39.12 -14.31 15.45
C VAL A 931 -39.07 -14.06 16.95
N ALA A 932 -37.88 -13.84 17.52
CA ALA A 932 -37.73 -13.51 18.92
C ALA A 932 -38.43 -12.18 19.27
N TYR A 933 -38.32 -11.14 18.44
CA TYR A 933 -39.08 -9.89 18.62
C TYR A 933 -40.60 -10.11 18.59
N LEU A 934 -41.11 -10.93 17.65
CA LEU A 934 -42.54 -11.30 17.64
C LEU A 934 -42.97 -12.03 18.92
N ILE A 935 -42.09 -12.82 19.54
CA ILE A 935 -42.38 -13.49 20.82
C ILE A 935 -42.38 -12.48 21.97
N ILE A 936 -41.40 -11.59 22.02
CA ILE A 936 -41.27 -10.54 23.04
C ILE A 936 -42.52 -9.66 23.02
N ASN A 937 -42.92 -9.20 21.83
CA ASN A 937 -44.08 -8.31 21.60
C ASN A 937 -45.45 -9.02 21.65
N ASN A 938 -45.50 -10.35 21.82
CA ASN A 938 -46.72 -11.16 21.73
C ASN A 938 -47.42 -11.19 20.35
N GLU A 939 -46.71 -10.86 19.28
CA GLU A 939 -47.26 -10.77 17.91
C GLU A 939 -47.13 -12.07 17.11
N HIS A 940 -46.39 -13.06 17.60
CA HIS A 940 -46.10 -14.33 16.92
C HIS A 940 -47.32 -15.21 16.60
N TYR A 941 -48.49 -14.93 17.20
CA TYR A 941 -49.75 -15.61 16.88
C TYR A 941 -50.67 -14.82 15.93
N THR A 942 -50.29 -13.60 15.54
CA THR A 942 -50.97 -12.85 14.48
C THR A 942 -50.75 -13.51 13.13
N GLU A 943 -51.66 -13.33 12.18
CA GLU A 943 -51.52 -13.87 10.81
C GLU A 943 -50.17 -13.47 10.18
N GLN A 944 -49.81 -12.19 10.26
CA GLN A 944 -48.52 -11.68 9.79
C GLN A 944 -47.32 -12.30 10.53
N GLY A 945 -47.43 -12.47 11.85
CA GLY A 945 -46.40 -13.12 12.66
C GLY A 945 -46.18 -14.58 12.27
N ILE A 946 -47.26 -15.30 11.95
CA ILE A 946 -47.24 -16.69 11.51
C ILE A 946 -46.57 -16.81 10.15
N THR A 947 -46.96 -15.98 9.18
CA THR A 947 -46.33 -15.94 7.86
C THR A 947 -44.83 -15.67 7.98
N THR A 948 -44.44 -14.75 8.86
CA THR A 948 -43.03 -14.45 9.14
C THR A 948 -42.30 -15.67 9.73
N VAL A 949 -42.91 -16.37 10.68
CA VAL A 949 -42.34 -17.59 11.30
C VAL A 949 -42.15 -18.71 10.28
N GLU A 950 -43.13 -18.94 9.39
CA GLU A 950 -43.06 -19.94 8.34
C GLU A 950 -41.97 -19.60 7.32
N PHE A 951 -41.93 -18.34 6.88
CA PHE A 951 -40.89 -17.82 5.99
C PHE A 951 -39.50 -18.01 6.60
N VAL A 952 -39.26 -17.52 7.82
CA VAL A 952 -37.99 -17.67 8.53
C VAL A 952 -37.56 -19.14 8.65
N ARG A 953 -38.49 -20.05 9.00
CA ARG A 953 -38.20 -21.49 9.11
C ARG A 953 -37.87 -22.15 7.77
N SER A 954 -38.33 -21.60 6.65
CA SER A 954 -38.03 -22.14 5.32
C SER A 954 -36.59 -21.82 4.85
N GLN A 955 -35.93 -20.82 5.44
CA GLN A 955 -34.62 -20.32 4.97
C GLN A 955 -33.48 -20.35 6.01
N MET A 956 -33.71 -20.93 7.20
CA MET A 956 -32.72 -21.00 8.29
C MET A 956 -32.03 -22.38 8.37
N ASN A 957 -30.83 -22.41 8.97
CA ASN A 957 -30.09 -23.62 9.32
C ASN A 957 -29.78 -24.50 8.11
N THR A 958 -30.22 -25.76 8.11
CA THR A 958 -29.96 -26.72 7.02
C THR A 958 -30.74 -26.41 5.74
N LYS A 959 -31.78 -25.57 5.82
CA LYS A 959 -32.57 -25.15 4.65
C LYS A 959 -32.00 -23.91 3.96
N ARG A 960 -31.02 -23.24 4.56
CA ARG A 960 -30.38 -22.06 3.98
C ARG A 960 -29.50 -22.46 2.80
N THR A 961 -29.79 -21.91 1.63
CA THR A 961 -29.01 -22.11 0.39
C THR A 961 -28.17 -20.89 0.02
N GLU A 962 -28.56 -19.69 0.45
CA GLU A 962 -27.88 -18.44 0.16
C GLU A 962 -27.12 -17.91 1.38
N PHE A 963 -25.86 -17.49 1.16
CA PHE A 963 -24.98 -16.98 2.22
C PHE A 963 -24.39 -15.63 1.82
N ASN A 964 -24.76 -14.58 2.55
CA ASN A 964 -24.02 -13.32 2.56
C ASN A 964 -22.96 -13.34 3.69
N TRP A 965 -21.77 -12.81 3.41
CA TRP A 965 -20.63 -12.74 4.32
C TRP A 965 -20.19 -11.31 4.65
N ASP A 966 -21.06 -10.32 4.45
CA ASP A 966 -20.74 -8.91 4.73
C ASP A 966 -20.46 -8.61 6.20
N HIS A 967 -21.07 -9.35 7.12
CA HIS A 967 -20.79 -9.26 8.55
C HIS A 967 -19.34 -9.61 8.92
N LEU A 968 -18.60 -10.35 8.06
CA LEU A 968 -17.16 -10.60 8.26
C LEU A 968 -16.30 -9.33 8.19
N ASN A 969 -16.85 -8.20 7.72
CA ASN A 969 -16.16 -6.92 7.74
C ASN A 969 -15.99 -6.38 9.15
N GLY A 970 -16.94 -6.67 10.04
CA GLY A 970 -16.86 -6.33 11.46
C GLY A 970 -15.91 -7.22 12.27
N LEU A 971 -15.34 -8.27 11.64
CA LEU A 971 -14.32 -9.10 12.27
C LEU A 971 -12.95 -8.40 12.14
N TYR A 972 -12.59 -7.65 13.19
CA TYR A 972 -11.35 -6.90 13.42
C TYR A 972 -11.24 -5.54 12.71
#